data_AF-A0A1G0XCY6-F1
#
_entry.id   AF-A0A1G0XCY6-F1
#
_cell.length_a   1.000
_cell.length_b   1.000
_cell.length_c   1.000
_cell.angle_alpha   90.00
_cell.angle_beta   90.00
_cell.angle_gamma   90.00
#
_symmetry.space_group_name_H-M   'P 1'
#
loop_
_entity.id
_entity.type
_entity.pdbx_description
1 polymer ?
#
loop_
_entity_poly.entity_id
_entity_poly.type
_entity_poly.pdbx_seq_one_letter_code
_entity_poly.pdbx_strand_id
1 'polypeptide(L)'
;MKNILWLFSIFLLIVCTTKVFAQNKNYVSNRQPLIKNPFIQLPIGSISPKGWLLQQFKLSAIGMTGRLDEIWKDVGPDNGWLGGKGDPWERGPYWLDGLVPLAYTLKDPILIKKAQAWIEWSLKTQRSDGYFGPQRDTTRKFSDKERWQAWMEKSKEDWWPHMIMLKVMQQYYDATNDKRVLKFMHKYFQYQQLQLPTKPLSYWSHWARSRGGENLQSIYWLYNRTGKVWLLDLAQIVFSQTEDWTGMFESGDPKYWHGVNTGMGIKQPGVYYQQSKDERHIKAVKKGIADLMKYHGQVNGMFSGDEILHGTDPSHGTELCTVVEYMFSLETLLQITGDLEFAEILEKLAFNALPAGIEPDFTGRQYYQTPNQIVCDTLYQNFNTRHWGTHLFGLEDGYGCCTANYHQGWPKFTSQLWLATQDNGLAIMTYAPSEVSAKVGNGIAVNFVEETNYPFDEKILLKYTGTKDVEFPLYLRIPSWCSSATISINRIPQNSRKAGSLEKISRKWKNGDVVEIIFPMEVRLSKWHEETIGVERGPLVYALKMSEEWRKIKGIEPYATYGIYSNDPWNYGLIIGDENEPDSSFTFQKNDMQLQPFVANAAPLTLRVKAKRIPEWQQYGGVAGPVPWSPIRSKEPVEEVTLIPYGCTKLRIAQFPVIEK
;
A
#
# COMPACT_ATOMS: atom_id res chain seq x y z
N MET A 1 -63.77 -43.96 40.78
CA MET A 1 -64.28 -44.27 39.43
C MET A 1 -63.77 -43.25 38.44
N LYS A 2 -63.17 -43.74 37.35
CA LYS A 2 -62.88 -43.08 36.06
C LYS A 2 -61.77 -42.01 36.00
N ASN A 3 -60.62 -42.51 35.53
CA ASN A 3 -59.60 -41.87 34.70
C ASN A 3 -60.18 -40.86 33.69
N ILE A 4 -59.44 -39.76 33.45
CA ILE A 4 -59.24 -39.13 32.14
C ILE A 4 -57.89 -38.39 32.22
N LEU A 5 -56.90 -38.87 31.47
CA LEU A 5 -55.66 -38.16 31.17
C LEU A 5 -55.97 -37.07 30.14
N TRP A 6 -55.50 -35.84 30.37
CA TRP A 6 -55.34 -34.81 29.34
C TRP A 6 -53.86 -34.51 29.13
N LEU A 7 -53.36 -34.85 27.94
CA LEU A 7 -52.07 -34.42 27.40
C LEU A 7 -52.19 -32.94 26.99
N PHE A 8 -51.41 -32.06 27.61
CA PHE A 8 -51.15 -30.72 27.09
C PHE A 8 -49.80 -30.70 26.39
N SER A 9 -49.81 -30.51 25.06
CA SER A 9 -48.62 -30.24 24.26
C SER A 9 -48.16 -28.79 24.52
N ILE A 10 -46.94 -28.64 25.05
CA ILE A 10 -46.26 -27.35 25.17
C ILE A 10 -45.59 -27.04 23.82
N PHE A 11 -46.12 -26.04 23.11
CA PHE A 11 -45.44 -25.43 21.96
C PHE A 11 -44.36 -24.48 22.48
N LEU A 12 -43.10 -24.90 22.41
CA LEU A 12 -41.94 -24.04 22.69
C LEU A 12 -41.70 -23.14 21.45
N LEU A 13 -42.10 -21.88 21.52
CA LEU A 13 -41.72 -20.87 20.54
C LEU A 13 -40.23 -20.53 20.72
N ILE A 14 -39.39 -21.16 19.91
CA ILE A 14 -37.99 -20.74 19.75
C ILE A 14 -38.01 -19.41 18.99
N VAL A 15 -37.94 -18.30 19.74
CA VAL A 15 -37.64 -16.99 19.17
C VAL A 15 -36.18 -17.02 18.74
N CYS A 16 -35.96 -17.33 17.47
CA CYS A 16 -34.67 -17.21 16.83
C CYS A 16 -34.38 -15.70 16.72
N THR A 17 -33.70 -15.13 17.71
CA THR A 17 -33.19 -13.76 17.63
C THR A 17 -32.08 -13.74 16.58
N THR A 18 -32.46 -13.50 15.32
CA THR A 18 -31.50 -13.09 14.30
C THR A 18 -30.83 -11.82 14.82
N LYS A 19 -29.55 -11.89 15.18
CA LYS A 19 -28.73 -10.68 15.36
C LYS A 19 -28.80 -9.92 14.04
N VAL A 20 -29.65 -8.90 13.98
CA VAL A 20 -29.67 -7.95 12.87
C VAL A 20 -28.34 -7.23 12.96
N PHE A 21 -27.36 -7.67 12.19
CA PHE A 21 -26.09 -6.96 12.07
C PHE A 21 -26.40 -5.55 11.59
N ALA A 22 -26.06 -4.56 12.43
CA ALA A 22 -26.16 -3.15 12.08
C ALA A 22 -25.54 -2.95 10.69
N GLN A 23 -26.25 -2.21 9.84
CA GLN A 23 -25.74 -1.80 8.54
C GLN A 23 -25.45 -0.31 8.63
N ASN A 24 -24.27 0.09 8.16
CA ASN A 24 -23.96 1.51 8.07
C ASN A 24 -24.98 2.20 7.15
N LYS A 25 -25.59 3.28 7.64
CA LYS A 25 -26.62 4.05 6.95
C LYS A 25 -26.05 5.24 6.18
N ASN A 26 -24.82 5.63 6.49
CA ASN A 26 -24.16 6.84 5.98
C ASN A 26 -23.31 6.56 4.73
N TYR A 27 -22.80 5.34 4.59
CA TYR A 27 -21.86 4.92 3.57
C TYR A 27 -22.25 3.57 2.96
N VAL A 28 -21.90 3.37 1.68
CA VAL A 28 -22.27 2.17 0.93
C VAL A 28 -21.52 0.97 1.48
N SER A 29 -22.26 0.06 2.13
CA SER A 29 -21.77 -1.25 2.55
C SER A 29 -21.98 -2.31 1.46
N ASN A 30 -21.32 -3.45 1.62
CA ASN A 30 -21.58 -4.61 0.78
C ASN A 30 -23.07 -5.02 0.81
N ARG A 31 -23.61 -5.24 -0.38
CA ARG A 31 -24.99 -5.70 -0.60
C ARG A 31 -25.05 -7.22 -0.50
N GLN A 32 -26.12 -7.74 0.09
CA GLN A 32 -26.39 -9.18 0.08
C GLN A 32 -26.54 -9.71 -1.36
N PRO A 33 -25.91 -10.84 -1.73
CA PRO A 33 -25.41 -11.89 -0.83
C PRO A 33 -23.94 -11.79 -0.43
N LEU A 34 -23.22 -10.73 -0.82
CA LEU A 34 -21.82 -10.54 -0.41
C LEU A 34 -21.70 -10.42 1.12
N ILE A 35 -20.62 -10.92 1.69
CA ILE A 35 -20.26 -10.72 3.10
C ILE A 35 -20.13 -9.22 3.36
N LYS A 36 -20.64 -8.78 4.52
CA LYS A 36 -20.48 -7.39 4.95
C LYS A 36 -19.06 -7.16 5.43
N ASN A 37 -18.38 -6.22 4.80
CA ASN A 37 -17.07 -5.74 5.27
C ASN A 37 -17.23 -5.06 6.65
N PRO A 38 -16.37 -5.35 7.64
CA PRO A 38 -16.41 -4.70 8.95
C PRO A 38 -16.12 -3.20 8.85
N PHE A 39 -15.26 -2.81 7.91
CA PHE A 39 -14.86 -1.43 7.67
C PHE A 39 -15.22 -0.97 6.26
N ILE A 40 -15.53 0.31 6.14
CA ILE A 40 -16.00 0.93 4.91
C ILE A 40 -15.13 2.15 4.63
N GLN A 41 -14.51 2.19 3.45
CA GLN A 41 -13.75 3.35 3.01
C GLN A 41 -14.62 4.61 2.97
N LEU A 42 -14.09 5.71 3.50
CA LEU A 42 -14.72 7.02 3.39
C LEU A 42 -14.54 7.60 1.96
N PRO A 43 -15.46 8.44 1.47
CA PRO A 43 -15.31 9.11 0.18
C PRO A 43 -13.98 9.87 0.08
N ILE A 44 -13.34 9.85 -1.10
CA ILE A 44 -12.08 10.59 -1.34
C ILE A 44 -12.31 12.08 -1.06
N GLY A 45 -11.37 12.70 -0.34
CA GLY A 45 -11.48 14.07 0.15
C GLY A 45 -12.16 14.21 1.53
N SER A 46 -12.68 13.12 2.12
CA SER A 46 -13.15 13.12 3.52
C SER A 46 -12.01 13.20 4.52
N ILE A 47 -10.82 12.71 4.15
CA ILE A 47 -9.60 12.76 4.96
C ILE A 47 -8.64 13.73 4.29
N SER A 48 -8.17 14.72 5.04
CA SER A 48 -7.17 15.70 4.60
C SER A 48 -5.86 15.46 5.33
N PRO A 49 -4.72 15.28 4.62
CA PRO A 49 -3.43 15.13 5.28
C PRO A 49 -3.01 16.43 5.98
N LYS A 50 -2.27 16.33 7.07
CA LYS A 50 -1.68 17.44 7.83
C LYS A 50 -0.18 17.19 8.05
N GLY A 51 0.52 18.13 8.70
CA GLY A 51 1.92 17.96 9.11
C GLY A 51 2.84 17.47 7.99
N TRP A 52 3.68 16.50 8.31
CA TRP A 52 4.63 15.90 7.36
C TRP A 52 3.93 15.17 6.20
N LEU A 53 2.74 14.60 6.42
CA LEU A 53 1.99 13.88 5.38
C LEU A 53 1.47 14.85 4.32
N LEU A 54 0.97 16.02 4.72
CA LEU A 54 0.58 17.09 3.79
C LEU A 54 1.76 17.54 2.93
N GLN A 55 2.97 17.57 3.50
CA GLN A 55 4.16 17.92 2.76
C GLN A 55 4.47 16.89 1.67
N GLN A 56 4.28 15.58 1.92
CA GLN A 56 4.45 14.55 0.87
C GLN A 56 3.47 14.78 -0.30
N PHE A 57 2.22 15.15 0.00
CA PHE A 57 1.24 15.47 -1.04
C PHE A 57 1.63 16.72 -1.83
N LYS A 58 2.08 17.78 -1.16
CA LYS A 58 2.52 19.02 -1.82
C LYS A 58 3.72 18.78 -2.73
N LEU A 59 4.72 18.04 -2.25
CA LEU A 59 5.91 17.70 -3.04
C LEU A 59 5.52 16.80 -4.22
N SER A 60 4.66 15.81 -4.02
CA SER A 60 4.10 14.99 -5.10
C SER A 60 3.40 15.85 -6.17
N ALA A 61 2.62 16.85 -5.75
CA ALA A 61 1.85 17.73 -6.63
C ALA A 61 2.73 18.64 -7.50
N ILE A 62 3.87 19.11 -6.98
CA ILE A 62 4.79 19.97 -7.74
C ILE A 62 5.89 19.17 -8.48
N GLY A 63 6.16 17.94 -8.03
CA GLY A 63 7.10 17.00 -8.63
C GLY A 63 6.44 16.07 -9.66
N MET A 64 6.97 14.86 -9.79
CA MET A 64 6.58 13.91 -10.84
C MET A 64 5.07 13.63 -10.87
N THR A 65 4.39 13.44 -9.73
CA THR A 65 2.96 13.06 -9.75
C THR A 65 2.09 14.13 -10.44
N GLY A 66 2.28 15.41 -10.13
CA GLY A 66 1.47 16.47 -10.75
C GLY A 66 1.98 16.96 -12.11
N ARG A 67 3.19 16.56 -12.51
CA ARG A 67 3.89 17.05 -13.71
C ARG A 67 4.24 15.95 -14.71
N LEU A 68 3.89 14.68 -14.47
CA LEU A 68 4.35 13.54 -15.28
C LEU A 68 4.01 13.70 -16.77
N ASP A 69 2.83 14.23 -17.07
CA ASP A 69 2.34 14.53 -18.42
C ASP A 69 3.18 15.59 -19.17
N GLU A 70 3.96 16.39 -18.45
CA GLU A 70 4.82 17.43 -19.02
C GLU A 70 6.26 16.94 -19.24
N ILE A 71 6.69 15.94 -18.46
CA ILE A 71 8.10 15.54 -18.37
C ILE A 71 8.36 14.15 -18.94
N TRP A 72 7.32 13.33 -19.10
CA TRP A 72 7.44 11.97 -19.60
C TRP A 72 6.47 11.72 -20.76
N LYS A 73 7.03 11.45 -21.94
CA LYS A 73 6.29 11.30 -23.21
C LYS A 73 5.16 10.28 -23.14
N ASP A 74 5.32 9.22 -22.34
CA ASP A 74 4.38 8.10 -22.30
C ASP A 74 3.11 8.44 -21.52
N VAL A 75 3.09 9.56 -20.80
CA VAL A 75 1.91 10.10 -20.09
C VAL A 75 1.55 11.49 -20.63
N GLY A 76 2.22 11.94 -21.69
CA GLY A 76 1.99 13.23 -22.31
C GLY A 76 0.73 13.31 -23.18
N PRO A 77 0.53 14.45 -23.89
CA PRO A 77 -0.68 14.71 -24.66
C PRO A 77 -0.92 13.76 -25.84
N ASP A 78 0.11 13.04 -26.31
CA ASP A 78 -0.03 12.03 -27.36
C ASP A 78 -0.40 10.63 -26.82
N ASN A 79 -0.65 10.47 -25.51
CA ASN A 79 -1.05 9.17 -24.95
C ASN A 79 -2.35 8.64 -25.61
N GLY A 80 -2.44 7.31 -25.80
CA GLY A 80 -3.59 6.67 -26.45
C GLY A 80 -4.91 6.87 -25.69
N TRP A 81 -4.86 7.02 -24.36
CA TRP A 81 -6.01 7.35 -23.49
C TRP A 81 -6.41 8.83 -23.51
N LEU A 82 -5.83 9.60 -24.42
CA LEU A 82 -6.28 10.94 -24.83
C LEU A 82 -6.57 11.01 -26.34
N GLY A 83 -6.54 9.86 -27.03
CA GLY A 83 -6.78 9.76 -28.47
C GLY A 83 -5.54 10.02 -29.34
N GLY A 84 -4.35 10.11 -28.72
CA GLY A 84 -3.08 10.21 -29.42
C GLY A 84 -2.55 8.86 -29.92
N LYS A 85 -1.30 8.87 -30.40
CA LYS A 85 -0.60 7.72 -31.02
C LYS A 85 0.48 7.09 -30.12
N GLY A 86 0.70 7.64 -28.94
CA GLY A 86 1.61 7.15 -27.90
C GLY A 86 1.06 5.93 -27.16
N ASP A 87 1.54 5.70 -25.94
CA ASP A 87 1.21 4.51 -25.14
C ASP A 87 -0.32 4.34 -24.97
N PRO A 88 -0.92 3.24 -25.47
CA PRO A 88 -2.34 2.99 -25.32
C PRO A 88 -2.66 1.98 -24.21
N TRP A 89 -1.65 1.58 -23.42
CA TRP A 89 -1.76 0.43 -22.54
C TRP A 89 -1.89 0.91 -21.10
N GLU A 90 -0.92 0.67 -20.22
CA GLU A 90 -1.13 0.83 -18.76
C GLU A 90 -0.60 2.14 -18.17
N ARG A 91 0.32 2.85 -18.84
CA ARG A 91 1.10 3.94 -18.20
C ARG A 91 0.23 5.15 -17.85
N GLY A 92 -0.63 5.59 -18.77
CA GLY A 92 -1.60 6.66 -18.52
C GLY A 92 -2.59 6.31 -17.40
N PRO A 93 -3.30 5.16 -17.48
CA PRO A 93 -4.18 4.69 -16.41
C PRO A 93 -3.51 4.58 -15.04
N TYR A 94 -2.28 4.05 -14.96
CA TYR A 94 -1.53 3.96 -13.70
C TYR A 94 -1.22 5.33 -13.11
N TRP A 95 -0.80 6.28 -13.93
CA TRP A 95 -0.56 7.64 -13.44
C TRP A 95 -1.84 8.26 -12.87
N LEU A 96 -2.98 8.10 -13.55
CA LEU A 96 -4.28 8.58 -13.08
C LEU A 96 -4.73 7.92 -11.78
N ASP A 97 -4.33 6.67 -11.55
CA ASP A 97 -4.62 5.94 -10.33
C ASP A 97 -3.98 6.57 -9.08
N GLY A 98 -2.88 7.32 -9.26
CA GLY A 98 -2.32 8.20 -8.22
C GLY A 98 -2.79 9.65 -8.31
N LEU A 99 -2.93 10.20 -9.52
CA LEU A 99 -3.28 11.61 -9.72
C LEU A 99 -4.69 11.94 -9.23
N VAL A 100 -5.69 11.10 -9.51
CA VAL A 100 -7.08 11.35 -9.09
C VAL A 100 -7.19 11.47 -7.56
N PRO A 101 -6.78 10.48 -6.76
CA PRO A 101 -6.89 10.61 -5.31
C PRO A 101 -6.03 11.75 -4.77
N LEU A 102 -4.86 12.05 -5.34
CA LEU A 102 -4.05 13.22 -4.98
C LEU A 102 -4.82 14.54 -5.19
N ALA A 103 -5.34 14.74 -6.41
CA ALA A 103 -5.99 15.97 -6.84
C ALA A 103 -7.22 16.31 -5.98
N TYR A 104 -8.08 15.32 -5.75
CA TYR A 104 -9.32 15.52 -4.99
C TYR A 104 -9.08 15.59 -3.48
N THR A 105 -8.03 14.94 -2.96
CA THR A 105 -7.66 15.07 -1.54
C THR A 105 -7.08 16.45 -1.25
N LEU A 106 -6.21 16.98 -2.12
CA LEU A 106 -5.70 18.35 -2.00
C LEU A 106 -6.75 19.41 -2.35
N LYS A 107 -7.83 19.03 -3.04
CA LYS A 107 -8.79 19.95 -3.66
C LYS A 107 -8.09 20.94 -4.59
N ASP A 108 -7.05 20.48 -5.30
CA ASP A 108 -6.22 21.30 -6.18
C ASP A 108 -6.91 21.45 -7.55
N PRO A 109 -7.32 22.67 -7.95
CA PRO A 109 -8.06 22.87 -9.19
C PRO A 109 -7.24 22.59 -10.45
N ILE A 110 -5.90 22.73 -10.41
CA ILE A 110 -5.02 22.48 -11.55
C ILE A 110 -4.91 20.97 -11.76
N LEU A 111 -4.64 20.21 -10.70
CA LEU A 111 -4.57 18.74 -10.78
C LEU A 111 -5.93 18.13 -11.12
N ILE A 112 -7.02 18.66 -10.56
CA ILE A 112 -8.39 18.23 -10.90
C ILE A 112 -8.64 18.42 -12.40
N LYS A 113 -8.27 19.58 -12.97
CA LYS A 113 -8.44 19.84 -14.40
C LYS A 113 -7.62 18.87 -15.27
N LYS A 114 -6.38 18.57 -14.87
CA LYS A 114 -5.55 17.55 -15.56
C LYS A 114 -6.25 16.20 -15.55
N ALA A 115 -6.64 15.69 -14.38
CA ALA A 115 -7.32 14.41 -14.26
C ALA A 115 -8.64 14.36 -15.05
N GLN A 116 -9.43 15.44 -15.01
CA GLN A 116 -10.72 15.53 -15.71
C GLN A 116 -10.60 15.34 -17.23
N ALA A 117 -9.51 15.79 -17.86
CA ALA A 117 -9.33 15.59 -19.30
C ALA A 117 -9.37 14.11 -19.69
N TRP A 118 -8.73 13.25 -18.89
CA TRP A 118 -8.69 11.81 -19.13
C TRP A 118 -10.01 11.11 -18.76
N ILE A 119 -10.66 11.56 -17.69
CA ILE A 119 -11.98 11.06 -17.27
C ILE A 119 -13.03 11.34 -18.36
N GLU A 120 -13.12 12.60 -18.81
CA GLU A 120 -14.09 12.99 -19.84
C GLU A 120 -13.80 12.30 -21.17
N TRP A 121 -12.53 12.14 -21.53
CA TRP A 121 -12.15 11.37 -22.71
C TRP A 121 -12.60 9.92 -22.60
N SER A 122 -12.34 9.26 -21.48
CA SER A 122 -12.74 7.86 -21.24
C SER A 122 -14.25 7.67 -21.28
N LEU A 123 -15.02 8.59 -20.66
CA LEU A 123 -16.49 8.58 -20.73
C LEU A 123 -17.00 8.77 -22.16
N LYS A 124 -16.39 9.68 -22.93
CA LYS A 124 -16.80 10.04 -24.29
C LYS A 124 -16.51 8.94 -25.31
N THR A 125 -15.43 8.17 -25.12
CA THR A 125 -15.02 7.12 -26.07
C THR A 125 -15.82 5.82 -25.96
N GLN A 126 -16.74 5.71 -24.98
CA GLN A 126 -17.56 4.51 -24.83
C GLN A 126 -18.45 4.29 -26.06
N ARG A 127 -18.25 3.15 -26.70
CA ARG A 127 -19.01 2.66 -27.84
C ARG A 127 -20.43 2.21 -27.44
N SER A 128 -21.27 1.98 -28.44
CA SER A 128 -22.63 1.47 -28.24
C SER A 128 -22.68 0.09 -27.60
N ASP A 129 -21.70 -0.77 -27.88
CA ASP A 129 -21.57 -2.12 -27.32
C ASP A 129 -20.98 -2.14 -25.89
N GLY A 130 -20.46 -1.01 -25.40
CA GLY A 130 -19.95 -0.84 -24.04
C GLY A 130 -18.44 -0.79 -23.90
N TYR A 131 -17.68 -1.15 -24.94
CA TYR A 131 -16.22 -0.96 -24.98
C TYR A 131 -15.86 0.53 -24.80
N PHE A 132 -14.78 0.85 -24.10
CA PHE A 132 -14.27 2.21 -23.95
C PHE A 132 -12.75 2.22 -24.08
N GLY A 133 -12.13 3.39 -24.24
CA GLY A 133 -10.67 3.50 -24.31
C GLY A 133 -10.11 3.49 -25.72
N PRO A 134 -8.77 3.34 -25.86
CA PRO A 134 -8.09 3.34 -27.15
C PRO A 134 -8.69 2.33 -28.12
N GLN A 135 -8.88 2.72 -29.38
CA GLN A 135 -9.51 1.87 -30.40
C GLN A 135 -8.49 1.36 -31.41
N ARG A 136 -8.51 0.05 -31.64
CA ARG A 136 -7.65 -0.63 -32.60
C ARG A 136 -8.07 -0.30 -34.03
N ASP A 137 -7.09 0.05 -34.86
CA ASP A 137 -7.29 0.12 -36.31
C ASP A 137 -7.08 -1.26 -36.93
N THR A 138 -8.18 -1.94 -37.27
CA THR A 138 -8.15 -3.27 -37.90
C THR A 138 -7.87 -3.23 -39.39
N THR A 139 -7.83 -2.04 -40.01
CA THR A 139 -7.58 -1.89 -41.46
C THR A 139 -6.09 -1.82 -41.77
N ARG A 140 -5.28 -1.36 -40.81
CA ARG A 140 -3.83 -1.30 -40.94
C ARG A 140 -3.21 -2.70 -40.90
N LYS A 141 -2.42 -3.01 -41.92
CA LYS A 141 -1.56 -4.20 -41.96
C LYS A 141 -0.15 -3.81 -41.55
N PHE A 142 0.45 -4.64 -40.71
CA PHE A 142 1.81 -4.43 -40.21
C PHE A 142 2.77 -5.39 -40.92
N SER A 143 3.91 -4.85 -41.34
CA SER A 143 5.02 -5.68 -41.80
C SER A 143 5.76 -6.31 -40.61
N ASP A 144 6.60 -7.32 -40.87
CA ASP A 144 7.49 -7.91 -39.85
C ASP A 144 8.43 -6.89 -39.18
N LYS A 145 8.69 -5.76 -39.83
CA LYS A 145 9.51 -4.67 -39.29
C LYS A 145 8.74 -3.77 -38.32
N GLU A 146 7.42 -3.88 -38.28
CA GLU A 146 6.53 -3.06 -37.45
C GLU A 146 5.91 -3.86 -36.30
N ARG A 147 6.62 -4.87 -35.79
CA ARG A 147 6.13 -5.73 -34.68
C ARG A 147 5.72 -4.94 -33.46
N TRP A 148 6.46 -3.88 -33.11
CA TRP A 148 6.14 -3.02 -31.98
C TRP A 148 4.83 -2.28 -32.19
N GLN A 149 4.62 -1.68 -33.36
CA GLN A 149 3.38 -0.98 -33.70
C GLN A 149 2.20 -1.96 -33.79
N ALA A 150 2.43 -3.18 -34.31
CA ALA A 150 1.43 -4.24 -34.31
C ALA A 150 1.03 -4.64 -32.89
N TRP A 151 2.00 -4.73 -31.98
CA TRP A 151 1.74 -4.98 -30.56
C TRP A 151 0.98 -3.83 -29.91
N MET A 152 1.36 -2.57 -30.16
CA MET A 152 0.64 -1.40 -29.65
C MET A 152 -0.81 -1.34 -30.13
N GLU A 153 -1.10 -1.70 -31.39
CA GLU A 153 -2.49 -1.80 -31.86
C GLU A 153 -3.25 -2.95 -31.19
N LYS A 154 -2.59 -4.10 -30.99
CA LYS A 154 -3.18 -5.24 -30.30
C LYS A 154 -3.47 -4.93 -28.83
N SER A 155 -2.58 -4.21 -28.14
CA SER A 155 -2.69 -3.92 -26.71
C SER A 155 -3.83 -2.97 -26.36
N LYS A 156 -4.36 -2.22 -27.34
CA LYS A 156 -5.57 -1.41 -27.18
C LYS A 156 -6.77 -2.24 -26.71
N GLU A 157 -6.91 -3.47 -27.20
CA GLU A 157 -8.01 -4.37 -26.83
C GLU A 157 -7.74 -5.19 -25.56
N ASP A 158 -6.56 -5.03 -24.94
CA ASP A 158 -6.18 -5.77 -23.73
C ASP A 158 -7.09 -5.41 -22.55
N TRP A 159 -7.50 -6.42 -21.79
CA TRP A 159 -8.31 -6.25 -20.59
C TRP A 159 -7.57 -5.49 -19.49
N TRP A 160 -6.26 -5.69 -19.37
CA TRP A 160 -5.47 -5.18 -18.25
C TRP A 160 -5.60 -3.66 -18.02
N PRO A 161 -5.32 -2.78 -19.00
CA PRO A 161 -5.37 -1.34 -18.77
C PRO A 161 -6.79 -0.82 -18.46
N HIS A 162 -7.82 -1.54 -18.90
CA HIS A 162 -9.20 -1.23 -18.53
C HIS A 162 -9.48 -1.53 -17.06
N MET A 163 -8.84 -2.54 -16.46
CA MET A 163 -8.97 -2.82 -15.02
C MET A 163 -8.45 -1.63 -14.20
N ILE A 164 -7.30 -1.05 -14.59
CA ILE A 164 -6.77 0.16 -13.96
C ILE A 164 -7.72 1.33 -14.18
N MET A 165 -8.18 1.56 -15.41
CA MET A 165 -9.06 2.70 -15.69
C MET A 165 -10.42 2.56 -14.96
N LEU A 166 -10.95 1.36 -14.78
CA LEU A 166 -12.13 1.14 -13.92
C LEU A 166 -11.85 1.53 -12.46
N LYS A 167 -10.65 1.27 -11.94
CA LYS A 167 -10.20 1.71 -10.62
C LYS A 167 -10.13 3.23 -10.53
N VAL A 168 -9.61 3.89 -11.56
CA VAL A 168 -9.61 5.36 -11.70
C VAL A 168 -11.03 5.92 -11.68
N MET A 169 -11.95 5.32 -12.44
CA MET A 169 -13.35 5.76 -12.49
C MET A 169 -14.08 5.59 -11.14
N GLN A 170 -13.76 4.55 -10.38
CA GLN A 170 -14.28 4.37 -9.02
C GLN A 170 -13.82 5.49 -8.10
N GLN A 171 -12.52 5.80 -8.11
CA GLN A 171 -11.96 6.89 -7.31
C GLN A 171 -12.57 8.24 -7.69
N TYR A 172 -12.74 8.51 -8.99
CA TYR A 172 -13.43 9.70 -9.46
C TYR A 172 -14.88 9.77 -8.97
N TYR A 173 -15.63 8.67 -9.03
CA TYR A 173 -16.98 8.61 -8.46
C TYR A 173 -16.97 8.83 -6.95
N ASP A 174 -16.05 8.21 -6.22
CA ASP A 174 -15.99 8.34 -4.77
C ASP A 174 -15.62 9.77 -4.32
N ALA A 175 -14.87 10.51 -5.15
CA ALA A 175 -14.57 11.93 -4.93
C ALA A 175 -15.70 12.91 -5.32
N THR A 176 -16.46 12.60 -6.37
CA THR A 176 -17.37 13.58 -7.02
C THR A 176 -18.85 13.20 -6.98
N ASN A 177 -19.14 11.93 -6.70
CA ASN A 177 -20.46 11.32 -6.81
C ASN A 177 -21.08 11.41 -8.22
N ASP A 178 -20.26 11.51 -9.28
CA ASP A 178 -20.73 11.58 -10.67
C ASP A 178 -21.42 10.28 -11.11
N LYS A 179 -22.75 10.32 -11.20
CA LYS A 179 -23.57 9.14 -11.54
C LYS A 179 -23.34 8.61 -12.96
N ARG A 180 -22.70 9.38 -13.87
CA ARG A 180 -22.33 8.89 -15.21
C ARG A 180 -21.45 7.64 -15.13
N VAL A 181 -20.57 7.57 -14.13
CA VAL A 181 -19.66 6.44 -13.90
C VAL A 181 -20.42 5.11 -13.73
N LEU A 182 -21.55 5.11 -13.02
CA LEU A 182 -22.32 3.88 -12.78
C LEU A 182 -22.88 3.30 -14.08
N LYS A 183 -23.43 4.17 -14.94
CA LYS A 183 -23.95 3.78 -16.26
C LYS A 183 -22.81 3.33 -17.18
N PHE A 184 -21.69 4.04 -17.14
CA PHE A 184 -20.49 3.72 -17.91
C PHE A 184 -19.93 2.33 -17.55
N MET A 185 -19.68 2.07 -16.26
CA MET A 185 -19.17 0.77 -15.81
C MET A 185 -20.18 -0.37 -16.05
N HIS A 186 -21.48 -0.12 -15.89
CA HIS A 186 -22.52 -1.10 -16.22
C HIS A 186 -22.38 -1.54 -17.69
N LYS A 187 -22.38 -0.59 -18.64
CA LYS A 187 -22.22 -0.91 -20.06
C LYS A 187 -20.93 -1.68 -20.35
N TYR A 188 -19.82 -1.27 -19.76
CA TYR A 188 -18.55 -1.98 -19.95
C TYR A 188 -18.60 -3.42 -19.42
N PHE A 189 -19.19 -3.65 -18.26
CA PHE A 189 -19.31 -5.02 -17.74
C PHE A 189 -20.29 -5.89 -18.53
N GLN A 190 -21.29 -5.30 -19.20
CA GLN A 190 -22.10 -6.04 -20.18
C GLN A 190 -21.26 -6.45 -21.39
N TYR A 191 -20.47 -5.53 -21.94
CA TYR A 191 -19.50 -5.83 -22.99
C TYR A 191 -18.56 -6.98 -22.56
N GLN A 192 -17.94 -6.84 -21.39
CA GLN A 192 -17.00 -7.83 -20.88
C GLN A 192 -17.66 -9.20 -20.69
N GLN A 193 -18.85 -9.26 -20.07
CA GLN A 193 -19.58 -10.52 -19.88
C GLN A 193 -19.86 -11.24 -21.21
N LEU A 194 -20.17 -10.50 -22.27
CA LEU A 194 -20.42 -11.05 -23.60
C LEU A 194 -19.13 -11.54 -24.29
N GLN A 195 -17.99 -10.90 -24.03
CA GLN A 195 -16.72 -11.22 -24.71
C GLN A 195 -15.91 -12.31 -24.01
N LEU A 196 -15.93 -12.39 -22.67
CA LEU A 196 -15.09 -13.33 -21.91
C LEU A 196 -15.20 -14.82 -22.31
N PRO A 197 -16.35 -15.34 -22.80
CA PRO A 197 -16.42 -16.72 -23.29
C PRO A 197 -15.54 -17.01 -24.51
N THR A 198 -15.31 -16.04 -25.39
CA THR A 198 -14.49 -16.20 -26.61
C THR A 198 -13.15 -15.50 -26.53
N LYS A 199 -13.03 -14.49 -25.67
CA LYS A 199 -11.81 -13.73 -25.38
C LYS A 199 -11.55 -13.75 -23.87
N PRO A 200 -11.11 -14.89 -23.31
CA PRO A 200 -10.84 -14.99 -21.88
C PRO A 200 -9.79 -13.96 -21.43
N LEU A 201 -9.61 -13.77 -20.12
CA LEU A 201 -8.65 -12.79 -19.58
C LEU A 201 -7.25 -12.95 -20.16
N SER A 202 -6.79 -14.18 -20.39
CA SER A 202 -5.47 -14.49 -20.98
C SER A 202 -5.36 -14.27 -22.49
N TYR A 203 -6.46 -13.95 -23.19
CA TYR A 203 -6.52 -13.93 -24.65
C TYR A 203 -5.54 -12.91 -25.27
N TRP A 204 -5.42 -11.71 -24.67
CA TRP A 204 -4.55 -10.65 -25.19
C TRP A 204 -3.19 -10.63 -24.51
N SER A 205 -3.16 -10.76 -23.18
CA SER A 205 -1.95 -10.80 -22.37
C SER A 205 -2.15 -11.69 -21.14
N HIS A 206 -1.05 -12.22 -20.61
CA HIS A 206 -1.08 -12.95 -19.35
C HIS A 206 -1.30 -12.01 -18.14
N TRP A 207 -0.97 -10.72 -18.28
CA TRP A 207 -1.14 -9.71 -17.23
C TRP A 207 -2.59 -9.61 -16.74
N ALA A 208 -3.55 -9.59 -17.67
CA ALA A 208 -4.96 -9.59 -17.34
C ALA A 208 -5.41 -10.84 -16.57
N ARG A 209 -4.84 -12.02 -16.87
CA ARG A 209 -5.06 -13.25 -16.09
C ARG A 209 -4.46 -13.14 -14.70
N SER A 210 -3.22 -12.70 -14.56
CA SER A 210 -2.56 -12.58 -13.25
C SER A 210 -3.20 -11.53 -12.35
N ARG A 211 -3.78 -10.47 -12.92
CA ARG A 211 -4.28 -9.29 -12.19
C ARG A 211 -5.82 -9.19 -12.17
N GLY A 212 -6.54 -10.26 -12.52
CA GLY A 212 -8.01 -10.29 -12.57
C GLY A 212 -8.72 -9.93 -11.26
N GLY A 213 -8.01 -9.98 -10.11
CA GLY A 213 -8.49 -9.47 -8.82
C GLY A 213 -8.86 -7.98 -8.83
N GLU A 214 -8.16 -7.14 -9.61
CA GLU A 214 -8.51 -5.72 -9.80
C GLU A 214 -9.88 -5.55 -10.47
N ASN A 215 -10.14 -6.39 -11.48
CA ASN A 215 -11.41 -6.41 -12.20
C ASN A 215 -12.54 -6.90 -11.28
N LEU A 216 -12.27 -7.93 -10.48
CA LEU A 216 -13.22 -8.50 -9.53
C LEU A 216 -13.67 -7.45 -8.48
N GLN A 217 -12.72 -6.71 -7.93
CA GLN A 217 -12.99 -5.61 -6.99
C GLN A 217 -13.91 -4.55 -7.63
N SER A 218 -13.64 -4.19 -8.88
CA SER A 218 -14.43 -3.22 -9.65
C SER A 218 -15.87 -3.69 -9.91
N ILE A 219 -16.07 -4.99 -10.15
CA ILE A 219 -17.39 -5.59 -10.33
C ILE A 219 -18.19 -5.52 -9.03
N TYR A 220 -17.60 -5.89 -7.89
CA TYR A 220 -18.27 -5.80 -6.59
C TYR A 220 -18.59 -4.36 -6.19
N TRP A 221 -17.70 -3.42 -6.46
CA TRP A 221 -17.94 -2.01 -6.22
C TRP A 221 -19.22 -1.52 -6.94
N LEU A 222 -19.42 -1.93 -8.20
CA LEU A 222 -20.62 -1.58 -8.96
C LEU A 222 -21.85 -2.34 -8.46
N TYR A 223 -21.69 -3.63 -8.13
CA TYR A 223 -22.77 -4.45 -7.59
C TYR A 223 -23.35 -3.86 -6.31
N ASN A 224 -22.50 -3.44 -5.37
CA ASN A 224 -22.92 -2.85 -4.11
C ASN A 224 -23.79 -1.59 -4.31
N ARG A 225 -23.48 -0.80 -5.36
CA ARG A 225 -24.19 0.44 -5.70
C ARG A 225 -25.45 0.21 -6.52
N THR A 226 -25.49 -0.82 -7.39
CA THR A 226 -26.57 -1.01 -8.37
C THR A 226 -27.51 -2.17 -8.07
N GLY A 227 -27.06 -3.17 -7.32
CA GLY A 227 -27.81 -4.39 -7.00
C GLY A 227 -28.07 -5.32 -8.18
N LYS A 228 -27.38 -5.16 -9.31
CA LYS A 228 -27.59 -5.98 -10.50
C LYS A 228 -26.95 -7.35 -10.33
N VAL A 229 -27.78 -8.37 -10.08
CA VAL A 229 -27.33 -9.71 -9.69
C VAL A 229 -26.41 -10.38 -10.72
N TRP A 230 -26.61 -10.14 -12.02
CA TRP A 230 -25.74 -10.70 -13.09
C TRP A 230 -24.26 -10.30 -12.96
N LEU A 231 -23.95 -9.22 -12.23
CA LEU A 231 -22.57 -8.85 -11.92
C LEU A 231 -21.86 -9.92 -11.07
N LEU A 232 -22.59 -10.68 -10.25
CA LEU A 232 -22.03 -11.78 -9.47
C LEU A 232 -21.69 -12.99 -10.36
N ASP A 233 -22.45 -13.21 -11.43
CA ASP A 233 -22.14 -14.23 -12.43
C ASP A 233 -20.88 -13.83 -13.21
N LEU A 234 -20.77 -12.54 -13.60
CA LEU A 234 -19.56 -12.01 -14.20
C LEU A 234 -18.35 -12.13 -13.26
N ALA A 235 -18.52 -11.81 -11.97
CA ALA A 235 -17.48 -11.96 -10.96
C ALA A 235 -16.97 -13.41 -10.88
N GLN A 236 -17.87 -14.40 -10.94
CA GLN A 236 -17.48 -15.81 -10.96
C GLN A 236 -16.69 -16.17 -12.23
N ILE A 237 -17.09 -15.68 -13.40
CA ILE A 237 -16.34 -15.88 -14.66
C ILE A 237 -14.93 -15.27 -14.53
N VAL A 238 -14.83 -14.01 -14.09
CA VAL A 238 -13.54 -13.32 -13.91
C VAL A 238 -12.67 -14.07 -12.92
N PHE A 239 -13.21 -14.49 -11.77
CA PHE A 239 -12.46 -15.29 -10.80
C PHE A 239 -11.93 -16.58 -11.42
N SER A 240 -12.78 -17.33 -12.15
CA SER A 240 -12.38 -18.59 -12.78
C SER A 240 -11.32 -18.46 -13.87
N GLN A 241 -11.22 -17.29 -14.51
CA GLN A 241 -10.22 -16.99 -15.53
C GLN A 241 -8.99 -16.25 -14.98
N THR A 242 -9.02 -15.86 -13.71
CA THR A 242 -7.87 -15.26 -13.01
C THR A 242 -6.86 -16.37 -12.67
N GLU A 243 -5.59 -16.02 -12.51
CA GLU A 243 -4.60 -16.92 -11.93
C GLU A 243 -5.09 -17.48 -10.58
N ASP A 244 -4.86 -18.76 -10.31
CA ASP A 244 -5.32 -19.42 -9.08
C ASP A 244 -4.41 -19.05 -7.90
N TRP A 245 -4.47 -17.78 -7.48
CA TRP A 245 -3.73 -17.27 -6.34
C TRP A 245 -4.04 -18.05 -5.06
N THR A 246 -5.26 -18.57 -4.91
CA THR A 246 -5.64 -19.38 -3.74
C THR A 246 -4.82 -20.67 -3.70
N GLY A 247 -4.86 -21.46 -4.78
CA GLY A 247 -4.09 -22.70 -4.88
C GLY A 247 -2.58 -22.47 -4.85
N MET A 248 -2.10 -21.37 -5.46
CA MET A 248 -0.69 -20.97 -5.42
C MET A 248 -0.21 -20.68 -3.99
N PHE A 249 -0.95 -19.92 -3.19
CA PHE A 249 -0.56 -19.67 -1.79
C PHE A 249 -0.65 -20.93 -0.91
N GLU A 250 -1.59 -21.84 -1.22
CA GLU A 250 -1.71 -23.12 -0.53
C GLU A 250 -0.53 -24.07 -0.82
N SER A 251 0.02 -24.05 -2.03
CA SER A 251 1.15 -24.92 -2.40
C SER A 251 2.43 -24.62 -1.60
N GLY A 252 2.62 -23.36 -1.18
CA GLY A 252 3.72 -22.93 -0.31
C GLY A 252 5.09 -22.85 -0.97
N ASP A 253 5.15 -22.71 -2.30
CA ASP A 253 6.39 -22.53 -3.04
C ASP A 253 6.29 -21.31 -3.98
N PRO A 254 6.54 -20.09 -3.47
CA PRO A 254 6.44 -18.86 -4.26
C PRO A 254 7.58 -18.66 -5.26
N LYS A 255 8.36 -19.71 -5.59
CA LYS A 255 9.56 -19.56 -6.41
C LYS A 255 9.22 -19.08 -7.82
N TYR A 256 10.00 -18.11 -8.28
CA TYR A 256 9.90 -17.51 -9.62
C TYR A 256 8.60 -16.76 -9.93
N TRP A 257 7.80 -16.42 -8.92
CA TRP A 257 6.64 -15.56 -9.17
C TRP A 257 7.08 -14.13 -9.44
N HIS A 258 6.30 -13.41 -10.23
CA HIS A 258 6.55 -12.00 -10.49
C HIS A 258 6.15 -11.16 -9.27
N GLY A 259 7.04 -10.29 -8.78
CA GLY A 259 6.86 -9.47 -7.58
C GLY A 259 5.57 -8.65 -7.61
N VAL A 260 5.40 -7.78 -8.63
CA VAL A 260 4.18 -6.95 -8.77
C VAL A 260 2.91 -7.79 -8.86
N ASN A 261 2.88 -8.82 -9.72
CA ASN A 261 1.72 -9.70 -9.82
C ASN A 261 1.40 -10.36 -8.48
N THR A 262 2.41 -10.73 -7.69
CA THR A 262 2.22 -11.28 -6.34
C THR A 262 1.66 -10.22 -5.40
N GLY A 263 2.22 -9.01 -5.38
CA GLY A 263 1.72 -7.88 -4.59
C GLY A 263 0.24 -7.56 -4.87
N MET A 264 -0.17 -7.61 -6.13
CA MET A 264 -1.57 -7.44 -6.56
C MET A 264 -2.43 -8.68 -6.29
N GLY A 265 -1.85 -9.88 -6.46
CA GLY A 265 -2.52 -11.17 -6.33
C GLY A 265 -2.90 -11.52 -4.89
N ILE A 266 -2.16 -11.01 -3.91
CA ILE A 266 -2.40 -11.23 -2.47
C ILE A 266 -3.84 -10.93 -2.07
N LYS A 267 -4.45 -9.84 -2.57
CA LYS A 267 -5.84 -9.53 -2.20
C LYS A 267 -6.87 -10.41 -2.91
N GLN A 268 -6.52 -11.06 -4.02
CA GLN A 268 -7.50 -11.69 -4.92
C GLN A 268 -8.38 -12.73 -4.22
N PRO A 269 -7.84 -13.67 -3.42
CA PRO A 269 -8.67 -14.63 -2.69
C PRO A 269 -9.61 -13.91 -1.70
N GLY A 270 -9.07 -12.93 -0.96
CA GLY A 270 -9.86 -12.12 -0.02
C GLY A 270 -10.96 -11.30 -0.67
N VAL A 271 -10.73 -10.77 -1.88
CA VAL A 271 -11.79 -10.12 -2.65
C VAL A 271 -12.90 -11.14 -2.97
N TYR A 272 -12.57 -12.32 -3.49
CA TYR A 272 -13.56 -13.34 -3.83
C TYR A 272 -14.24 -14.01 -2.63
N TYR A 273 -13.60 -14.04 -1.46
CA TYR A 273 -14.19 -14.46 -0.18
C TYR A 273 -15.55 -13.78 0.07
N GLN A 274 -15.69 -12.50 -0.30
CA GLN A 274 -16.95 -11.77 -0.14
C GLN A 274 -18.14 -12.48 -0.80
N GLN A 275 -17.96 -13.11 -1.98
CA GLN A 275 -19.03 -13.84 -2.68
C GLN A 275 -19.07 -15.32 -2.30
N SER A 276 -17.91 -15.98 -2.26
CA SER A 276 -17.82 -17.43 -2.01
C SER A 276 -18.14 -17.82 -0.57
N LYS A 277 -17.85 -16.93 0.40
CA LYS A 277 -17.95 -17.18 1.84
C LYS A 277 -17.09 -18.32 2.34
N ASP A 278 -16.14 -18.76 1.53
CA ASP A 278 -15.24 -19.85 1.86
C ASP A 278 -14.00 -19.30 2.58
N GLU A 279 -13.92 -19.58 3.88
CA GLU A 279 -12.79 -19.22 4.76
C GLU A 279 -11.43 -19.72 4.23
N ARG A 280 -11.42 -20.72 3.33
CA ARG A 280 -10.23 -21.14 2.60
C ARG A 280 -9.48 -19.97 1.98
N HIS A 281 -10.19 -19.01 1.39
CA HIS A 281 -9.58 -17.87 0.72
C HIS A 281 -8.79 -16.97 1.69
N ILE A 282 -9.33 -16.71 2.89
CA ILE A 282 -8.62 -15.88 3.89
C ILE A 282 -7.42 -16.62 4.45
N LYS A 283 -7.55 -17.93 4.70
CA LYS A 283 -6.44 -18.78 5.15
C LYS A 283 -5.32 -18.84 4.11
N ALA A 284 -5.65 -18.93 2.82
CA ALA A 284 -4.68 -18.91 1.73
C ALA A 284 -3.90 -17.60 1.70
N VAL A 285 -4.55 -16.44 1.87
CA VAL A 285 -3.86 -15.14 1.95
C VAL A 285 -2.86 -15.11 3.11
N LYS A 286 -3.28 -15.51 4.31
CA LYS A 286 -2.42 -15.52 5.50
C LYS A 286 -1.21 -16.43 5.31
N LYS A 287 -1.44 -17.65 4.82
CA LYS A 287 -0.37 -18.60 4.50
C LYS A 287 0.57 -18.05 3.43
N GLY A 288 0.03 -17.47 2.36
CA GLY A 288 0.80 -16.86 1.28
C GLY A 288 1.73 -15.76 1.75
N ILE A 289 1.23 -14.82 2.58
CA ILE A 289 2.06 -13.77 3.18
C ILE A 289 3.14 -14.38 4.08
N ALA A 290 2.80 -15.35 4.92
CA ALA A 290 3.78 -16.01 5.80
C ALA A 290 4.89 -16.72 5.00
N ASP A 291 4.54 -17.43 3.92
CA ASP A 291 5.52 -18.11 3.06
C ASP A 291 6.37 -17.10 2.27
N LEU A 292 5.77 -16.02 1.74
CA LEU A 292 6.51 -14.95 1.09
C LEU A 292 7.54 -14.33 2.04
N MET A 293 7.15 -14.02 3.27
CA MET A 293 8.09 -13.48 4.25
C MET A 293 9.13 -14.49 4.71
N LYS A 294 8.79 -15.78 4.77
CA LYS A 294 9.74 -16.85 5.12
C LYS A 294 10.81 -17.06 4.06
N TYR A 295 10.43 -17.07 2.78
CA TYR A 295 11.33 -17.43 1.68
C TYR A 295 11.93 -16.23 0.96
N HIS A 296 11.29 -15.07 1.05
CA HIS A 296 11.67 -13.85 0.34
C HIS A 296 11.67 -12.60 1.21
N GLY A 297 11.32 -12.69 2.50
CA GLY A 297 11.13 -11.54 3.37
C GLY A 297 12.41 -10.76 3.65
N GLN A 298 12.24 -9.44 3.75
CA GLN A 298 13.26 -8.46 4.11
C GLN A 298 12.77 -7.60 5.27
N VAL A 299 13.71 -7.03 6.03
CA VAL A 299 13.43 -6.30 7.29
C VAL A 299 12.45 -5.13 7.13
N ASN A 300 12.41 -4.50 5.95
CA ASN A 300 11.51 -3.39 5.62
C ASN A 300 10.03 -3.80 5.46
N GLY A 301 9.71 -5.09 5.66
CA GLY A 301 8.35 -5.64 5.55
C GLY A 301 7.98 -6.11 4.14
N MET A 302 8.87 -5.92 3.16
CA MET A 302 8.68 -6.44 1.81
C MET A 302 9.24 -7.85 1.67
N PHE A 303 8.67 -8.61 0.76
CA PHE A 303 9.40 -9.69 0.11
C PHE A 303 10.24 -9.13 -1.05
N SER A 304 11.43 -9.68 -1.28
CA SER A 304 12.29 -9.32 -2.40
C SER A 304 11.65 -9.71 -3.73
N GLY A 305 11.89 -8.90 -4.76
CA GLY A 305 11.38 -9.12 -6.10
C GLY A 305 11.96 -8.11 -7.08
N ASP A 306 13.06 -8.48 -7.72
CA ASP A 306 13.68 -7.76 -8.83
C ASP A 306 13.06 -8.22 -10.17
N GLU A 307 11.77 -7.88 -10.28
CA GLU A 307 10.70 -8.48 -11.10
C GLU A 307 10.29 -9.89 -10.68
N ILE A 308 11.25 -10.76 -10.39
CA ILE A 308 11.00 -12.13 -9.94
C ILE A 308 11.42 -12.26 -8.48
N LEU A 309 10.63 -12.99 -7.67
CA LEU A 309 10.94 -13.19 -6.25
C LEU A 309 12.35 -13.80 -6.05
N HIS A 310 13.15 -13.20 -5.15
CA HIS A 310 14.59 -13.45 -5.10
C HIS A 310 15.14 -13.66 -3.69
N GLY A 311 14.74 -14.71 -2.98
CA GLY A 311 15.29 -15.08 -1.66
C GLY A 311 15.24 -13.99 -0.57
N THR A 312 15.84 -14.28 0.59
CA THR A 312 15.85 -13.37 1.75
C THR A 312 17.08 -12.46 1.83
N ASP A 313 18.04 -12.57 0.89
CA ASP A 313 19.30 -11.81 0.94
C ASP A 313 19.02 -10.28 0.93
N PRO A 314 19.60 -9.50 1.87
CA PRO A 314 19.44 -8.05 1.94
C PRO A 314 20.00 -7.28 0.74
N SER A 315 20.76 -7.93 -0.13
CA SER A 315 21.30 -7.33 -1.36
C SER A 315 20.40 -7.57 -2.58
N HIS A 316 19.32 -8.33 -2.43
CA HIS A 316 18.35 -8.55 -3.51
C HIS A 316 17.29 -7.44 -3.55
N GLY A 317 16.91 -7.07 -4.78
CA GLY A 317 16.08 -5.90 -5.06
C GLY A 317 14.61 -6.09 -4.70
N THR A 318 13.94 -4.98 -4.37
CA THR A 318 12.48 -4.88 -4.32
C THR A 318 12.02 -3.78 -5.28
N GLU A 319 11.21 -4.15 -6.27
CA GLU A 319 10.60 -3.21 -7.21
C GLU A 319 9.61 -2.25 -6.52
N LEU A 320 9.70 -0.95 -6.82
CA LEU A 320 8.81 0.08 -6.24
C LEU A 320 7.31 -0.15 -6.55
N CYS A 321 6.97 -0.67 -7.73
CA CYS A 321 5.59 -1.11 -8.05
C CYS A 321 5.09 -2.17 -7.06
N THR A 322 5.96 -3.12 -6.70
CA THR A 322 5.59 -4.20 -5.77
C THR A 322 5.24 -3.61 -4.40
N VAL A 323 5.95 -2.58 -3.96
CA VAL A 323 5.65 -1.87 -2.70
C VAL A 323 4.24 -1.28 -2.73
N VAL A 324 3.93 -0.44 -3.74
CA VAL A 324 2.63 0.27 -3.76
C VAL A 324 1.44 -0.65 -4.04
N GLU A 325 1.63 -1.71 -4.83
CA GLU A 325 0.57 -2.69 -5.09
C GLU A 325 0.34 -3.61 -3.89
N TYR A 326 1.40 -3.99 -3.17
CA TYR A 326 1.24 -4.77 -1.95
C TYR A 326 0.56 -3.94 -0.86
N MET A 327 0.93 -2.65 -0.71
CA MET A 327 0.20 -1.72 0.15
C MET A 327 -1.29 -1.72 -0.21
N PHE A 328 -1.66 -1.49 -1.48
CA PHE A 328 -3.07 -1.46 -1.89
C PHE A 328 -3.81 -2.79 -1.65
N SER A 329 -3.12 -3.93 -1.75
CA SER A 329 -3.67 -5.23 -1.35
C SER A 329 -3.97 -5.34 0.14
N LEU A 330 -3.06 -4.89 1.00
CA LEU A 330 -3.25 -4.88 2.45
C LEU A 330 -4.39 -3.96 2.87
N GLU A 331 -4.49 -2.78 2.26
CA GLU A 331 -5.59 -1.83 2.45
C GLU A 331 -6.96 -2.48 2.12
N THR A 332 -7.03 -3.20 1.00
CA THR A 332 -8.24 -3.90 0.57
C THR A 332 -8.60 -5.04 1.52
N LEU A 333 -7.62 -5.87 1.89
CA LEU A 333 -7.81 -7.00 2.80
C LEU A 333 -8.23 -6.56 4.20
N LEU A 334 -7.68 -5.46 4.69
CA LEU A 334 -8.05 -4.85 5.96
C LEU A 334 -9.53 -4.45 5.97
N GLN A 335 -10.02 -3.81 4.91
CA GLN A 335 -11.44 -3.46 4.81
C GLN A 335 -12.35 -4.70 4.83
N ILE A 336 -11.96 -5.75 4.10
CA ILE A 336 -12.77 -6.97 3.93
C ILE A 336 -12.82 -7.81 5.20
N THR A 337 -11.68 -7.98 5.87
CA THR A 337 -11.53 -8.94 6.97
C THR A 337 -11.60 -8.29 8.35
N GLY A 338 -11.22 -7.01 8.44
CA GLY A 338 -10.97 -6.32 9.70
C GLY A 338 -9.77 -6.86 10.49
N ASP A 339 -8.92 -7.68 9.85
CA ASP A 339 -7.75 -8.26 10.48
C ASP A 339 -6.62 -7.24 10.58
N LEU A 340 -6.21 -6.95 11.82
CA LEU A 340 -5.28 -5.88 12.13
C LEU A 340 -3.85 -6.16 11.66
N GLU A 341 -3.48 -7.41 11.38
CA GLU A 341 -2.15 -7.74 10.85
C GLU A 341 -1.89 -7.03 9.52
N PHE A 342 -2.92 -6.85 8.69
CA PHE A 342 -2.76 -6.14 7.41
C PHE A 342 -2.44 -4.65 7.63
N ALA A 343 -2.97 -4.03 8.69
CA ALA A 343 -2.62 -2.66 9.06
C ALA A 343 -1.18 -2.55 9.59
N GLU A 344 -0.71 -3.55 10.35
CA GLU A 344 0.68 -3.58 10.84
C GLU A 344 1.68 -3.65 9.67
N ILE A 345 1.43 -4.56 8.72
CA ILE A 345 2.29 -4.70 7.53
C ILE A 345 2.21 -3.39 6.71
N LEU A 346 1.02 -2.84 6.50
CA LEU A 346 0.82 -1.59 5.75
C LEU A 346 1.64 -0.43 6.33
N GLU A 347 1.63 -0.22 7.66
CA GLU A 347 2.44 0.83 8.29
C GLU A 347 3.93 0.59 8.10
N LYS A 348 4.38 -0.66 8.25
CA LYS A 348 5.80 -1.02 8.03
C LYS A 348 6.23 -0.72 6.60
N LEU A 349 5.40 -1.00 5.59
CA LEU A 349 5.70 -0.65 4.20
C LEU A 349 5.70 0.87 3.96
N ALA A 350 4.66 1.56 4.43
CA ALA A 350 4.45 2.98 4.17
C ALA A 350 5.56 3.85 4.76
N PHE A 351 6.05 3.53 5.95
CA PHE A 351 7.05 4.35 6.63
C PHE A 351 8.51 3.93 6.38
N ASN A 352 8.72 2.77 5.74
CA ASN A 352 10.06 2.26 5.42
C ASN A 352 10.25 2.13 3.91
N ALA A 353 9.70 1.08 3.29
CA ALA A 353 9.97 0.74 1.89
C ALA A 353 9.49 1.80 0.88
N LEU A 354 8.34 2.46 1.12
CA LEU A 354 7.81 3.45 0.19
C LEU A 354 8.74 4.67 0.02
N PRO A 355 9.05 5.45 1.07
CA PRO A 355 9.90 6.64 0.95
C PRO A 355 11.34 6.31 0.55
N ALA A 356 11.83 5.10 0.88
CA ALA A 356 13.18 4.67 0.54
C ALA A 356 13.45 4.62 -0.99
N GLY A 357 12.42 4.34 -1.80
CA GLY A 357 12.51 4.27 -3.26
C GLY A 357 12.15 5.58 -4.01
N ILE A 358 11.89 6.68 -3.31
CA ILE A 358 11.45 7.96 -3.90
C ILE A 358 12.44 9.06 -3.49
N GLU A 359 12.77 9.98 -4.42
CA GLU A 359 13.55 11.17 -4.06
C GLU A 359 12.74 12.09 -3.15
N PRO A 360 13.34 12.74 -2.14
CA PRO A 360 12.58 13.50 -1.14
C PRO A 360 11.74 14.64 -1.70
N ASP A 361 12.08 15.19 -2.87
CA ASP A 361 11.33 16.24 -3.55
C ASP A 361 10.42 15.73 -4.68
N PHE A 362 10.30 14.40 -4.82
CA PHE A 362 9.51 13.73 -5.84
C PHE A 362 9.95 14.05 -7.28
N THR A 363 11.23 14.33 -7.51
CA THR A 363 11.80 14.56 -8.86
C THR A 363 12.44 13.32 -9.48
N GLY A 364 12.60 12.25 -8.71
CA GLY A 364 13.05 10.96 -9.20
C GLY A 364 12.59 9.80 -8.33
N ARG A 365 12.76 8.59 -8.84
CA ARG A 365 12.47 7.33 -8.15
C ARG A 365 13.53 6.30 -8.48
N GLN A 366 13.68 5.30 -7.63
CA GLN A 366 14.51 4.11 -7.86
C GLN A 366 13.62 2.96 -8.37
N TYR A 367 14.14 2.09 -9.25
CA TYR A 367 13.39 0.90 -9.67
C TYR A 367 13.45 -0.18 -8.59
N TYR A 368 14.67 -0.61 -8.24
CA TYR A 368 14.92 -1.57 -7.17
C TYR A 368 15.63 -0.90 -6.01
N GLN A 369 15.07 -1.04 -4.82
CA GLN A 369 15.76 -0.73 -3.57
C GLN A 369 16.23 -2.02 -2.90
N THR A 370 17.26 -1.95 -2.07
CA THR A 370 17.70 -3.08 -1.22
C THR A 370 17.78 -2.68 0.27
N PRO A 371 17.60 -3.62 1.21
CA PRO A 371 17.88 -3.39 2.63
C PRO A 371 19.31 -2.96 2.92
N ASN A 372 20.29 -3.60 2.26
CA ASN A 372 21.72 -3.25 2.35
C ASN A 372 22.17 -2.62 1.02
N GLN A 373 21.94 -1.31 0.90
CA GLN A 373 22.21 -0.49 -0.28
C GLN A 373 23.40 0.44 0.00
N ILE A 374 24.61 -0.01 -0.33
CA ILE A 374 25.84 0.75 -0.01
C ILE A 374 26.24 1.76 -1.09
N VAL A 375 25.67 1.60 -2.30
CA VAL A 375 25.92 2.45 -3.46
C VAL A 375 24.75 2.33 -4.45
N CYS A 376 24.45 3.42 -5.13
CA CYS A 376 23.52 3.46 -6.27
C CYS A 376 24.29 3.86 -7.52
N ASP A 377 24.64 2.90 -8.38
CA ASP A 377 25.46 3.15 -9.56
C ASP A 377 25.05 2.29 -10.77
N THR A 378 25.87 2.32 -11.82
CA THR A 378 25.69 1.55 -13.06
C THR A 378 26.48 0.25 -13.09
N LEU A 379 27.10 -0.17 -11.99
CA LEU A 379 27.87 -1.41 -11.96
C LEU A 379 26.95 -2.61 -12.13
N TYR A 380 27.52 -3.78 -12.41
CA TYR A 380 26.78 -5.03 -12.42
C TYR A 380 26.14 -5.25 -11.05
N GLN A 381 24.85 -5.63 -10.97
CA GLN A 381 24.22 -6.15 -9.75
C GLN A 381 23.68 -7.56 -9.97
N ASN A 382 23.66 -8.36 -8.91
CA ASN A 382 23.10 -9.72 -8.93
C ASN A 382 21.56 -9.71 -8.83
N PHE A 383 20.90 -9.12 -9.83
CA PHE A 383 19.44 -9.15 -9.94
C PHE A 383 18.96 -10.19 -10.96
N ASN A 384 17.79 -10.81 -10.71
CA ASN A 384 17.19 -11.78 -11.64
C ASN A 384 16.89 -11.13 -12.99
N THR A 385 16.17 -10.01 -12.98
CA THR A 385 15.90 -9.24 -14.20
C THR A 385 16.62 -7.90 -14.18
N ARG A 386 17.33 -7.62 -15.27
CA ARG A 386 18.20 -6.46 -15.38
C ARG A 386 17.70 -5.52 -16.46
N HIS A 387 17.45 -4.29 -16.03
CA HIS A 387 17.32 -3.14 -16.92
C HIS A 387 18.51 -2.22 -16.69
N TRP A 388 18.77 -1.35 -17.65
CA TRP A 388 19.78 -0.31 -17.46
C TRP A 388 19.29 0.68 -16.38
N GLY A 389 20.15 1.03 -15.42
CA GLY A 389 19.86 2.06 -14.41
C GLY A 389 18.87 1.67 -13.31
N THR A 390 18.59 0.39 -13.08
CA THR A 390 17.61 -0.06 -12.07
C THR A 390 17.90 0.40 -10.63
N HIS A 391 19.17 0.61 -10.31
CA HIS A 391 19.62 1.05 -8.99
C HIS A 391 19.81 2.57 -8.88
N LEU A 392 19.63 3.32 -9.98
CA LEU A 392 19.74 4.78 -10.00
C LEU A 392 18.43 5.45 -9.58
N PHE A 393 18.52 6.71 -9.15
CA PHE A 393 17.36 7.56 -8.95
C PHE A 393 17.16 8.47 -10.17
N GLY A 394 15.94 8.56 -10.68
CA GLY A 394 15.60 9.47 -11.78
C GLY A 394 14.18 9.25 -12.31
N LEU A 395 13.90 9.81 -13.48
CA LEU A 395 12.54 9.79 -14.06
C LEU A 395 12.09 8.39 -14.50
N GLU A 396 12.88 7.70 -15.35
CA GLU A 396 12.53 6.43 -16.01
C GLU A 396 13.70 5.43 -16.00
N ASP A 397 14.60 5.51 -15.03
CA ASP A 397 15.71 4.55 -14.95
C ASP A 397 15.20 3.16 -14.50
N GLY A 398 15.67 2.09 -15.14
CA GLY A 398 15.01 0.79 -15.12
C GLY A 398 13.87 0.66 -16.14
N TYR A 399 12.80 -0.05 -15.80
CA TYR A 399 11.60 -0.14 -16.64
C TYR A 399 10.57 0.92 -16.22
N GLY A 400 9.84 1.50 -17.17
CA GLY A 400 8.95 2.65 -16.93
C GLY A 400 7.65 2.36 -16.14
N CYS A 401 7.34 1.13 -15.75
CA CYS A 401 6.10 0.82 -15.02
C CYS A 401 6.06 1.55 -13.66
N CYS A 402 7.16 1.55 -12.90
CA CYS A 402 7.26 2.23 -11.61
C CYS A 402 7.03 3.73 -11.76
N THR A 403 7.59 4.35 -12.82
CA THR A 403 7.41 5.77 -13.15
C THR A 403 5.94 6.15 -13.29
N ALA A 404 5.08 5.23 -13.76
CA ALA A 404 3.65 5.46 -13.83
C ALA A 404 2.91 5.09 -12.52
N ASN A 405 3.35 4.05 -11.82
CA ASN A 405 2.52 3.38 -10.83
C ASN A 405 2.68 3.88 -9.39
N TYR A 406 3.88 4.32 -8.98
CA TYR A 406 4.16 4.58 -7.56
C TYR A 406 3.30 5.70 -6.94
N HIS A 407 2.77 6.58 -7.80
CA HIS A 407 2.00 7.77 -7.42
C HIS A 407 0.79 7.48 -6.53
N GLN A 408 0.29 6.24 -6.52
CA GLN A 408 -0.84 5.82 -5.69
C GLN A 408 -0.51 5.67 -4.19
N GLY A 409 0.77 5.53 -3.81
CA GLY A 409 1.20 5.14 -2.46
C GLY A 409 0.63 6.02 -1.34
N TRP A 410 1.07 7.29 -1.25
CA TRP A 410 0.57 8.20 -0.21
C TRP A 410 -0.93 8.54 -0.30
N PRO A 411 -1.50 8.80 -1.50
CA PRO A 411 -2.94 9.03 -1.62
C PRO A 411 -3.80 7.89 -1.08
N LYS A 412 -3.45 6.64 -1.38
CA LYS A 412 -4.24 5.49 -0.94
C LYS A 412 -3.99 5.13 0.52
N PHE A 413 -2.75 5.22 1.00
CA PHE A 413 -2.47 5.11 2.43
C PHE A 413 -3.30 6.10 3.26
N THR A 414 -3.39 7.36 2.81
CA THR A 414 -4.18 8.39 3.48
C THR A 414 -5.68 8.06 3.52
N SER A 415 -6.19 7.39 2.48
CA SER A 415 -7.60 6.95 2.43
C SER A 415 -7.94 5.86 3.45
N GLN A 416 -6.94 5.19 4.03
CA GLN A 416 -7.10 4.13 5.02
C GLN A 416 -6.87 4.55 6.47
N LEU A 417 -6.45 5.80 6.71
CA LEU A 417 -6.26 6.32 8.08
C LEU A 417 -7.56 6.18 8.89
N TRP A 418 -8.67 6.61 8.30
CA TRP A 418 -10.00 6.60 8.90
C TRP A 418 -11.01 5.82 8.05
N LEU A 419 -11.73 4.90 8.69
CA LEU A 419 -12.78 4.09 8.06
C LEU A 419 -14.09 4.24 8.82
N ALA A 420 -15.21 4.11 8.11
CA ALA A 420 -16.52 3.99 8.76
C ALA A 420 -16.77 2.55 9.22
N THR A 421 -17.55 2.39 10.29
CA THR A 421 -17.91 1.07 10.85
C THR A 421 -19.37 0.72 10.61
N GLN A 422 -19.72 -0.57 10.66
CA GLN A 422 -21.10 -1.03 10.45
C GLN A 422 -22.11 -0.49 11.47
N ASP A 423 -21.67 -0.12 12.67
CA ASP A 423 -22.50 0.48 13.71
C ASP A 423 -22.54 2.03 13.65
N ASN A 424 -22.27 2.60 12.48
CA ASN A 424 -22.31 4.05 12.20
C ASN A 424 -21.30 4.88 13.01
N GLY A 425 -20.18 4.26 13.40
CA GLY A 425 -19.05 4.91 14.01
C GLY A 425 -17.89 5.15 13.04
N LEU A 426 -16.73 5.44 13.61
CA LEU A 426 -15.46 5.61 12.92
C LEU A 426 -14.40 4.70 13.52
N ALA A 427 -13.42 4.33 12.71
CA ALA A 427 -12.28 3.53 13.12
C ALA A 427 -10.99 4.13 12.57
N ILE A 428 -9.96 4.22 13.41
CA ILE A 428 -8.60 4.59 13.01
C ILE A 428 -7.80 3.31 12.87
N MET A 429 -7.39 3.00 11.64
CA MET A 429 -6.64 1.78 11.34
C MET A 429 -5.15 2.04 11.17
N THR A 430 -4.75 3.20 10.69
CA THR A 430 -3.35 3.62 10.61
C THR A 430 -3.25 5.06 11.10
N TYR A 431 -2.11 5.43 11.68
CA TYR A 431 -1.93 6.75 12.31
C TYR A 431 -1.02 7.64 11.48
N ALA A 432 -1.40 8.90 11.30
CA ALA A 432 -0.61 9.93 10.64
C ALA A 432 -1.29 11.30 10.85
N PRO A 433 -0.56 12.43 10.82
CA PRO A 433 -1.19 13.74 10.95
C PRO A 433 -2.27 13.95 9.90
N SER A 434 -3.52 14.08 10.34
CA SER A 434 -4.69 14.07 9.46
C SER A 434 -5.89 14.83 10.04
N GLU A 435 -6.88 15.08 9.20
CA GLU A 435 -8.19 15.57 9.61
C GLU A 435 -9.26 14.80 8.84
N VAL A 436 -10.28 14.29 9.54
CA VAL A 436 -11.40 13.57 8.92
C VAL A 436 -12.71 14.33 9.13
N SER A 437 -13.44 14.54 8.04
CA SER A 437 -14.82 15.01 8.02
C SER A 437 -15.74 13.88 7.58
N ALA A 438 -16.59 13.39 8.47
CA ALA A 438 -17.40 12.20 8.23
C ALA A 438 -18.83 12.32 8.80
N LYS A 439 -19.71 11.39 8.39
CA LYS A 439 -21.08 11.23 8.88
C LYS A 439 -21.16 10.02 9.81
N VAL A 440 -21.65 10.23 11.03
CA VAL A 440 -21.79 9.21 12.07
C VAL A 440 -23.22 9.16 12.61
N GLY A 441 -23.54 8.11 13.36
CA GLY A 441 -24.88 7.87 13.89
C GLY A 441 -25.93 7.94 12.77
N ASN A 442 -26.93 8.80 12.95
CA ASN A 442 -28.01 9.02 11.98
C ASN A 442 -27.69 10.15 10.97
N GLY A 443 -26.49 10.15 10.39
CA GLY A 443 -26.08 11.10 9.34
C GLY A 443 -25.55 12.44 9.84
N ILE A 444 -25.13 12.52 11.11
CA ILE A 444 -24.58 13.75 11.70
C ILE A 444 -23.14 13.93 11.23
N ALA A 445 -22.85 15.11 10.67
CA ALA A 445 -21.49 15.48 10.29
C ALA A 445 -20.64 15.77 11.53
N VAL A 446 -19.46 15.17 11.58
CA VAL A 446 -18.46 15.32 12.65
C VAL A 446 -17.08 15.51 12.05
N ASN A 447 -16.18 16.10 12.82
CA ASN A 447 -14.80 16.27 12.43
C ASN A 447 -13.85 15.83 13.56
N PHE A 448 -12.75 15.16 13.19
CA PHE A 448 -11.62 14.91 14.07
C PHE A 448 -10.35 15.46 13.44
N VAL A 449 -9.55 16.15 14.23
CA VAL A 449 -8.17 16.48 13.86
C VAL A 449 -7.24 15.55 14.64
N GLU A 450 -6.41 14.80 13.92
CA GLU A 450 -5.34 13.96 14.45
C GLU A 450 -4.03 14.76 14.45
N GLU A 451 -3.66 15.29 15.61
CA GLU A 451 -2.40 15.98 15.82
C GLU A 451 -1.35 15.00 16.35
N THR A 452 -0.38 14.65 15.49
CA THR A 452 0.70 13.74 15.83
C THR A 452 1.90 13.93 14.89
N ASN A 453 3.09 13.52 15.36
CA ASN A 453 4.25 13.29 14.52
C ASN A 453 4.50 11.80 14.26
N TYR A 454 3.55 10.91 14.61
CA TYR A 454 3.60 9.49 14.28
C TYR A 454 3.96 9.31 12.79
N PRO A 455 4.87 8.38 12.45
CA PRO A 455 5.48 7.35 13.30
C PRO A 455 6.70 7.80 14.12
N PHE A 456 7.10 9.08 14.05
CA PHE A 456 8.32 9.59 14.69
C PHE A 456 8.12 10.06 16.13
N ASP A 457 6.90 9.91 16.66
CA ASP A 457 6.53 10.28 18.01
C ASP A 457 5.46 9.34 18.54
N GLU A 458 5.39 9.21 19.86
CA GLU A 458 4.52 8.24 20.54
C GLU A 458 3.12 8.79 20.80
N LYS A 459 2.97 10.11 20.78
CA LYS A 459 1.76 10.81 21.18
C LYS A 459 0.84 11.11 20.00
N ILE A 460 -0.44 10.80 20.15
CA ILE A 460 -1.50 11.14 19.22
C ILE A 460 -2.61 11.88 19.98
N LEU A 461 -3.04 13.02 19.45
CA LEU A 461 -4.17 13.78 19.97
C LEU A 461 -5.29 13.82 18.93
N LEU A 462 -6.45 13.28 19.28
CA LEU A 462 -7.66 13.35 18.47
C LEU A 462 -8.58 14.42 19.05
N LYS A 463 -8.73 15.53 18.35
CA LYS A 463 -9.60 16.64 18.76
C LYS A 463 -10.92 16.56 18.02
N TYR A 464 -12.00 16.35 18.75
CA TYR A 464 -13.35 16.29 18.20
C TYR A 464 -13.97 17.68 18.06
N THR A 465 -14.47 18.00 16.87
CA THR A 465 -15.33 19.15 16.64
C THR A 465 -16.66 18.70 16.02
N GLY A 466 -17.75 19.27 16.53
CA GLY A 466 -19.10 18.87 16.15
C GLY A 466 -20.10 19.98 16.42
N THR A 467 -21.16 20.04 15.62
CA THR A 467 -22.24 21.05 15.77
C THR A 467 -23.32 20.62 16.76
N LYS A 468 -23.40 19.33 17.07
CA LYS A 468 -24.37 18.72 17.99
C LYS A 468 -23.68 17.61 18.76
N ASP A 469 -24.07 17.43 20.02
CA ASP A 469 -23.68 16.24 20.75
C ASP A 469 -24.25 15.00 20.06
N VAL A 470 -23.42 14.00 19.80
CA VAL A 470 -23.83 12.78 19.09
C VAL A 470 -23.15 11.55 19.70
N GLU A 471 -23.93 10.49 19.85
CA GLU A 471 -23.45 9.20 20.34
C GLU A 471 -23.07 8.30 19.16
N PHE A 472 -21.82 7.85 19.16
CA PHE A 472 -21.31 6.87 18.20
C PHE A 472 -20.01 6.26 18.73
N PRO A 473 -19.64 5.05 18.28
CA PRO A 473 -18.39 4.42 18.69
C PRO A 473 -17.21 4.93 17.85
N LEU A 474 -16.10 5.19 18.53
CA LEU A 474 -14.78 5.38 17.92
C LEU A 474 -13.93 4.15 18.21
N TYR A 475 -13.40 3.53 17.16
CA TYR A 475 -12.51 2.37 17.25
C TYR A 475 -11.06 2.81 17.01
N LEU A 476 -10.16 2.36 17.88
CA LEU A 476 -8.74 2.71 17.82
C LEU A 476 -7.93 1.43 17.73
N ARG A 477 -7.12 1.26 16.68
CA ARG A 477 -6.19 0.13 16.62
C ARG A 477 -5.07 0.32 17.65
N ILE A 478 -4.83 -0.69 18.46
CA ILE A 478 -3.65 -0.77 19.33
C ILE A 478 -2.61 -1.62 18.59
N PRO A 479 -1.46 -1.04 18.19
CA PRO A 479 -0.47 -1.81 17.44
C PRO A 479 0.00 -3.05 18.19
N SER A 480 0.26 -4.14 17.48
CA SER A 480 0.72 -5.41 18.07
C SER A 480 2.05 -5.30 18.78
N TRP A 481 2.89 -4.35 18.36
CA TRP A 481 4.18 -4.07 18.97
C TRP A 481 4.10 -3.21 20.24
N CYS A 482 2.96 -2.60 20.55
CA CYS A 482 2.81 -1.71 21.71
C CYS A 482 2.22 -2.46 22.91
N SER A 483 3.07 -2.83 23.87
CA SER A 483 2.69 -3.61 25.05
C SER A 483 1.89 -2.83 26.09
N SER A 484 2.04 -1.50 26.14
CA SER A 484 1.60 -0.64 27.24
C SER A 484 0.90 0.65 26.78
N ALA A 485 0.11 0.56 25.71
CA ALA A 485 -0.65 1.69 25.20
C ALA A 485 -1.55 2.33 26.26
N THR A 486 -1.56 3.66 26.33
CA THR A 486 -2.44 4.42 27.23
C THR A 486 -3.40 5.29 26.43
N ILE A 487 -4.63 5.40 26.93
CA ILE A 487 -5.67 6.25 26.35
C ILE A 487 -6.27 7.09 27.47
N SER A 488 -6.40 8.39 27.25
CA SER A 488 -7.21 9.27 28.10
C SER A 488 -8.23 10.04 27.26
N ILE A 489 -9.38 10.35 27.87
CA ILE A 489 -10.39 11.20 27.24
C ILE A 489 -10.65 12.37 28.16
N ASN A 490 -10.46 13.60 27.67
CA ASN A 490 -10.53 14.82 28.46
C ASN A 490 -9.66 14.74 29.73
N ARG A 491 -8.44 14.19 29.58
CA ARG A 491 -7.45 13.94 30.66
C ARG A 491 -7.87 12.88 31.68
N ILE A 492 -8.95 12.14 31.44
CA ILE A 492 -9.39 11.03 32.30
C ILE A 492 -8.88 9.71 31.71
N PRO A 493 -7.97 9.00 32.41
CA PRO A 493 -7.46 7.71 31.94
C PRO A 493 -8.57 6.70 31.69
N GLN A 494 -8.40 5.90 30.65
CA GLN A 494 -9.20 4.71 30.37
C GLN A 494 -8.41 3.46 30.81
N ASN A 495 -9.07 2.32 31.03
CA ASN A 495 -8.40 1.06 31.40
C ASN A 495 -7.23 0.71 30.45
N SER A 496 -6.26 -0.09 30.91
CA SER A 496 -5.18 -0.59 30.04
C SER A 496 -5.74 -1.40 28.86
N ARG A 497 -5.04 -1.32 27.72
CA ARG A 497 -5.49 -1.90 26.45
C ARG A 497 -4.55 -3.01 25.98
N LYS A 498 -5.10 -4.01 25.30
CA LYS A 498 -4.33 -5.19 24.86
C LYS A 498 -3.58 -4.86 23.58
N ALA A 499 -2.30 -5.24 23.48
CA ALA A 499 -1.55 -5.18 22.24
C ALA A 499 -2.26 -5.94 21.10
N GLY A 500 -2.25 -5.39 19.88
CA GLY A 500 -2.85 -6.01 18.70
C GLY A 500 -4.38 -6.13 18.79
N SER A 501 -5.03 -5.19 19.48
CA SER A 501 -6.48 -5.17 19.65
C SER A 501 -7.12 -3.94 19.00
N LEU A 502 -8.44 -3.97 18.89
CA LEU A 502 -9.24 -2.84 18.41
C LEU A 502 -10.12 -2.32 19.53
N GLU A 503 -9.78 -1.15 20.05
CA GLU A 503 -10.40 -0.58 21.23
C GLU A 503 -11.61 0.25 20.88
N LYS A 504 -12.77 -0.14 21.40
CA LYS A 504 -14.06 0.54 21.15
C LYS A 504 -14.37 1.53 22.26
N ILE A 505 -14.42 2.82 21.93
CA ILE A 505 -14.89 3.89 22.81
C ILE A 505 -16.31 4.27 22.39
N SER A 506 -17.31 3.84 23.16
CA SER A 506 -18.72 4.20 22.94
C SER A 506 -19.13 5.31 23.90
N ARG A 507 -19.40 6.51 23.37
CA ARG A 507 -19.83 7.65 24.18
C ARG A 507 -20.62 8.66 23.36
N LYS A 508 -21.25 9.59 24.07
CA LYS A 508 -21.77 10.84 23.53
C LYS A 508 -20.61 11.84 23.44
N TRP A 509 -20.24 12.18 22.21
CA TRP A 509 -19.17 13.13 21.91
C TRP A 509 -19.70 14.57 21.95
N LYS A 510 -18.92 15.46 22.56
CA LYS A 510 -19.23 16.89 22.66
C LYS A 510 -18.11 17.70 22.03
N ASN A 511 -18.47 18.83 21.41
CA ASN A 511 -17.48 19.73 20.82
C ASN A 511 -16.36 20.07 21.82
N GLY A 512 -15.10 19.88 21.41
CA GLY A 512 -13.93 20.09 22.28
C GLY A 512 -13.50 18.86 23.07
N ASP A 513 -14.17 17.71 22.94
CA ASP A 513 -13.66 16.44 23.46
C ASP A 513 -12.29 16.12 22.83
N VAL A 514 -11.37 15.63 23.66
CA VAL A 514 -10.01 15.24 23.23
C VAL A 514 -9.73 13.82 23.68
N VAL A 515 -9.31 12.97 22.74
CA VAL A 515 -8.71 11.67 23.04
C VAL A 515 -7.20 11.82 22.91
N GLU A 516 -6.47 11.46 23.96
CA GLU A 516 -5.02 11.35 23.93
C GLU A 516 -4.63 9.87 23.95
N ILE A 517 -3.76 9.48 23.03
CA ILE A 517 -3.20 8.14 22.93
C ILE A 517 -1.68 8.27 23.04
N ILE A 518 -1.06 7.40 23.82
CA ILE A 518 0.39 7.26 23.87
C ILE A 518 0.72 5.81 23.55
N PHE A 519 1.57 5.60 22.55
CA PHE A 519 2.14 4.31 22.20
C PHE A 519 3.62 4.30 22.57
N PRO A 520 3.99 3.85 23.78
CA PRO A 520 5.40 3.65 24.13
C PRO A 520 6.08 2.77 23.08
N MET A 521 7.19 3.25 22.53
CA MET A 521 7.95 2.57 21.48
C MET A 521 9.30 2.10 22.02
N GLU A 522 9.37 0.83 22.36
CA GLU A 522 10.59 0.11 22.75
C GLU A 522 11.35 -0.36 21.49
N VAL A 523 12.68 -0.50 21.62
CA VAL A 523 13.49 -1.15 20.59
C VAL A 523 13.16 -2.64 20.56
N ARG A 524 13.06 -3.19 19.35
CA ARG A 524 12.91 -4.64 19.12
C ARG A 524 13.94 -5.08 18.09
N LEU A 525 14.41 -6.32 18.26
CA LEU A 525 15.28 -6.97 17.29
C LEU A 525 14.48 -8.05 16.54
N SER A 526 14.68 -8.13 15.23
CA SER A 526 14.10 -9.17 14.37
C SER A 526 15.22 -9.92 13.63
N LYS A 527 15.10 -11.24 13.48
CA LYS A 527 16.11 -12.08 12.82
C LYS A 527 15.78 -12.31 11.35
N TRP A 528 16.81 -12.33 10.52
CA TRP A 528 16.70 -12.42 9.07
C TRP A 528 17.80 -13.31 8.46
N HIS A 529 18.08 -13.12 7.17
CA HIS A 529 19.05 -13.89 6.39
C HIS A 529 20.40 -14.00 7.11
N GLU A 530 20.98 -15.20 7.13
CA GLU A 530 22.25 -15.52 7.80
C GLU A 530 22.29 -15.09 9.29
N GLU A 531 21.13 -15.19 9.97
CA GLU A 531 20.92 -14.79 11.37
C GLU A 531 21.22 -13.31 11.68
N THR A 532 21.25 -12.46 10.63
CA THR A 532 21.37 -11.01 10.80
C THR A 532 20.19 -10.43 11.58
N ILE A 533 20.40 -9.29 12.23
CA ILE A 533 19.37 -8.59 12.99
C ILE A 533 18.92 -7.31 12.30
N GLY A 534 17.61 -7.06 12.35
CA GLY A 534 16.99 -5.77 12.10
C GLY A 534 16.70 -5.06 13.42
N VAL A 535 16.85 -3.73 13.45
CA VAL A 535 16.52 -2.89 14.60
C VAL A 535 15.23 -2.14 14.32
N GLU A 536 14.22 -2.30 15.17
CA GLU A 536 12.89 -1.72 14.98
C GLU A 536 12.45 -0.92 16.21
N ARG A 537 11.73 0.20 16.01
CA ARG A 537 11.10 0.97 17.09
C ARG A 537 9.77 1.52 16.59
N GLY A 538 8.67 1.14 17.26
CA GLY A 538 7.33 1.34 16.70
C GLY A 538 7.18 0.62 15.34
N PRO A 539 6.62 1.27 14.30
CA PRO A 539 6.57 0.73 12.94
C PRO A 539 7.84 1.04 12.10
N LEU A 540 8.84 1.72 12.67
CA LEU A 540 10.05 2.12 11.96
C LEU A 540 11.15 1.06 12.06
N VAL A 541 11.75 0.74 10.92
CA VAL A 541 13.01 -0.02 10.82
C VAL A 541 14.15 0.99 10.84
N TYR A 542 15.27 0.65 11.46
CA TYR A 542 16.46 1.49 11.53
C TYR A 542 17.58 0.93 10.67
N ALA A 543 18.33 1.84 10.05
CA ALA A 543 19.44 1.55 9.18
C ALA A 543 20.64 2.44 9.50
N LEU A 544 21.84 1.99 9.16
CA LEU A 544 23.08 2.74 9.31
C LEU A 544 22.95 4.08 8.58
N LYS A 545 23.21 5.18 9.29
CA LYS A 545 23.32 6.50 8.68
C LYS A 545 24.64 6.56 7.90
N MET A 546 24.55 6.80 6.60
CA MET A 546 25.70 7.01 5.72
C MET A 546 25.61 8.39 5.06
N SER A 547 26.76 8.97 4.77
CA SER A 547 26.87 10.17 3.92
C SER A 547 26.45 9.84 2.49
N GLU A 548 25.74 10.77 1.85
CA GLU A 548 25.22 10.59 0.49
C GLU A 548 25.80 11.67 -0.43
N GLU A 549 26.66 11.25 -1.36
CA GLU A 549 27.15 12.08 -2.46
C GLU A 549 26.35 11.79 -3.74
N TRP A 550 25.48 12.72 -4.11
CA TRP A 550 24.64 12.62 -5.29
C TRP A 550 25.41 13.10 -6.53
N ARG A 551 25.66 12.20 -7.47
CA ARG A 551 26.36 12.50 -8.72
C ARG A 551 25.43 12.35 -9.90
N LYS A 552 25.27 13.43 -10.66
CA LYS A 552 24.48 13.43 -11.89
C LYS A 552 25.12 12.52 -12.94
N ILE A 553 24.35 11.55 -13.42
CA ILE A 553 24.76 10.61 -14.47
C ILE A 553 24.32 11.11 -15.85
N LYS A 554 23.05 11.51 -15.98
CA LYS A 554 22.44 12.01 -17.23
C LYS A 554 21.19 12.84 -16.94
N GLY A 555 20.53 13.32 -17.99
CA GLY A 555 19.23 14.00 -17.88
C GLY A 555 19.33 15.49 -17.52
N ILE A 556 18.19 16.13 -17.37
CA ILE A 556 18.04 17.57 -17.20
C ILE A 556 17.35 17.86 -15.87
N GLU A 557 17.84 18.87 -15.15
CA GLU A 557 17.22 19.28 -13.89
C GLU A 557 15.77 19.76 -14.09
N PRO A 558 14.89 19.53 -13.10
CA PRO A 558 15.14 18.84 -11.83
C PRO A 558 15.00 17.31 -11.91
N TYR A 559 14.67 16.73 -13.07
CA TYR A 559 14.38 15.29 -13.23
C TYR A 559 15.59 14.51 -13.77
N ALA A 560 16.79 14.91 -13.37
CA ALA A 560 18.02 14.26 -13.80
C ALA A 560 18.16 12.87 -13.16
N THR A 561 19.00 12.03 -13.75
CA THR A 561 19.34 10.72 -13.18
C THR A 561 20.60 10.86 -12.33
N TYR A 562 20.56 10.31 -11.12
CA TYR A 562 21.65 10.36 -10.14
C TYR A 562 22.11 8.96 -9.71
N GLY A 563 23.42 8.84 -9.55
CA GLY A 563 24.04 7.82 -8.70
C GLY A 563 24.33 8.40 -7.33
N ILE A 564 24.40 7.55 -6.30
CA ILE A 564 24.63 7.94 -4.91
C ILE A 564 25.78 7.12 -4.36
N TYR A 565 26.79 7.82 -3.84
CA TYR A 565 28.04 7.23 -3.37
C TYR A 565 28.32 7.64 -1.92
N SER A 566 29.13 6.84 -1.23
CA SER A 566 29.64 7.15 0.12
C SER A 566 31.07 6.63 0.27
N ASN A 567 31.87 7.33 1.07
CA ASN A 567 33.16 6.84 1.54
C ASN A 567 33.09 6.34 2.99
N ASP A 568 31.89 6.35 3.59
CA ASP A 568 31.70 5.90 4.96
C ASP A 568 31.89 4.38 5.02
N PRO A 569 32.52 3.87 6.10
CA PRO A 569 32.47 2.44 6.39
C PRO A 569 31.02 2.00 6.57
N TRP A 570 30.67 0.84 6.02
CA TRP A 570 29.31 0.28 6.10
C TRP A 570 29.28 -1.14 6.67
N ASN A 571 30.41 -1.84 6.60
CA ASN A 571 30.59 -3.25 6.94
C ASN A 571 30.67 -3.47 8.46
N TYR A 572 29.65 -3.03 9.19
CA TYR A 572 29.57 -3.12 10.65
C TYR A 572 28.73 -4.31 11.10
N GLY A 573 29.22 -5.03 12.11
CA GLY A 573 28.39 -5.86 12.97
C GLY A 573 28.05 -5.13 14.27
N LEU A 574 26.82 -5.27 14.75
CA LEU A 574 26.36 -4.62 15.99
C LEU A 574 26.76 -5.43 17.23
N ILE A 575 27.15 -4.74 18.30
CA ILE A 575 27.37 -5.33 19.62
C ILE A 575 26.06 -5.20 20.40
N ILE A 576 25.35 -6.32 20.58
CA ILE A 576 24.12 -6.38 21.35
C ILE A 576 24.41 -6.99 22.72
N GLY A 577 24.00 -6.26 23.78
CA GLY A 577 24.13 -6.65 25.17
C GLY A 577 23.21 -7.83 25.51
N ASP A 578 22.00 -7.58 25.98
CA ASP A 578 20.97 -8.60 26.15
C ASP A 578 19.93 -8.49 25.03
N GLU A 579 19.72 -9.58 24.28
CA GLU A 579 18.71 -9.62 23.22
C GLU A 579 17.28 -9.57 23.78
N ASN A 580 17.08 -9.92 25.06
CA ASN A 580 15.79 -9.81 25.74
C ASN A 580 15.51 -8.40 26.28
N GLU A 581 16.55 -7.57 26.41
CA GLU A 581 16.45 -6.17 26.84
C GLU A 581 17.20 -5.27 25.83
N PRO A 582 16.78 -5.26 24.55
CA PRO A 582 17.55 -4.65 23.47
C PRO A 582 17.76 -3.15 23.68
N ASP A 583 16.81 -2.44 24.31
CA ASP A 583 16.92 -1.01 24.63
C ASP A 583 18.22 -0.67 25.39
N SER A 584 18.74 -1.58 26.22
CA SER A 584 20.00 -1.38 26.96
C SER A 584 21.23 -1.18 26.06
N SER A 585 21.14 -1.61 24.79
CA SER A 585 22.23 -1.51 23.80
C SER A 585 22.19 -0.22 22.99
N PHE A 586 21.11 0.56 23.08
CA PHE A 586 20.89 1.74 22.23
C PHE A 586 20.73 3.02 23.06
N THR A 587 21.32 4.11 22.57
CA THR A 587 21.02 5.46 23.07
C THR A 587 20.10 6.16 22.08
N PHE A 588 18.87 6.45 22.52
CA PHE A 588 17.86 7.13 21.71
C PHE A 588 17.98 8.66 21.81
N GLN A 589 17.81 9.31 20.66
CA GLN A 589 17.74 10.77 20.58
C GLN A 589 16.63 11.19 19.61
N LYS A 590 15.82 12.15 20.05
CA LYS A 590 14.81 12.84 19.23
C LYS A 590 15.41 14.16 18.72
N ASN A 591 15.30 14.37 17.42
CA ASN A 591 15.70 15.60 16.73
C ASN A 591 14.45 16.45 16.41
N ASP A 592 14.67 17.66 15.91
CA ASP A 592 13.58 18.53 15.48
C ASP A 592 12.83 17.92 14.29
N MET A 593 11.51 17.87 14.42
CA MET A 593 10.63 17.34 13.37
C MET A 593 10.58 18.32 12.19
N GLN A 594 11.06 17.87 11.03
CA GLN A 594 10.94 18.59 9.75
C GLN A 594 9.67 18.17 9.00
N LEU A 595 9.16 19.06 8.14
CA LEU A 595 8.01 18.73 7.28
C LEU A 595 8.31 17.64 6.25
N GLN A 596 9.56 17.55 5.78
CA GLN A 596 10.03 16.43 4.98
C GLN A 596 10.98 15.57 5.83
N PRO A 597 10.46 14.56 6.57
CA PRO A 597 11.28 13.74 7.47
C PRO A 597 12.08 12.65 6.75
N PHE A 598 11.78 12.33 5.49
CA PHE A 598 12.37 11.20 4.76
C PHE A 598 13.70 11.58 4.07
N VAL A 599 14.60 12.24 4.80
CA VAL A 599 15.95 12.62 4.36
C VAL A 599 16.94 12.36 5.49
N ALA A 600 18.12 11.82 5.18
CA ALA A 600 19.08 11.35 6.18
C ALA A 600 19.53 12.45 7.17
N ASN A 601 19.68 13.69 6.69
CA ASN A 601 20.07 14.83 7.52
C ASN A 601 18.91 15.46 8.30
N ALA A 602 17.68 15.16 7.93
CA ALA A 602 16.45 15.62 8.60
C ALA A 602 15.76 14.51 9.41
N ALA A 603 16.42 13.36 9.59
CA ALA A 603 15.87 12.20 10.28
C ALA A 603 15.41 12.60 11.70
N PRO A 604 14.11 12.48 12.02
CA PRO A 604 13.57 12.95 13.29
C PRO A 604 14.06 12.16 14.50
N LEU A 605 14.54 10.92 14.29
CA LEU A 605 14.97 10.01 15.32
C LEU A 605 16.36 9.45 14.99
N THR A 606 17.19 9.27 16.01
CA THR A 606 18.49 8.56 15.92
C THR A 606 18.63 7.56 17.05
N LEU A 607 19.28 6.43 16.76
CA LEU A 607 19.78 5.47 17.74
C LEU A 607 21.29 5.39 17.62
N ARG A 608 22.03 5.45 18.74
CA ARG A 608 23.47 5.15 18.77
C ARG A 608 23.70 3.79 19.39
N VAL A 609 24.60 3.02 18.80
CA VAL A 609 24.91 1.64 19.22
C VAL A 609 26.38 1.34 18.98
N LYS A 610 26.95 0.47 19.81
CA LYS A 610 28.33 0.00 19.63
C LYS A 610 28.39 -1.04 18.51
N ALA A 611 29.43 -0.97 17.70
CA ALA A 611 29.66 -1.87 16.57
C ALA A 611 31.16 -2.15 16.38
N LYS A 612 31.48 -3.15 15.58
CA LYS A 612 32.83 -3.39 15.05
C LYS A 612 32.76 -3.56 13.54
N ARG A 613 33.78 -3.11 12.83
CA ARG A 613 33.93 -3.40 11.40
C ARG A 613 34.18 -4.89 11.16
N ILE A 614 33.78 -5.39 10.00
CA ILE A 614 33.99 -6.76 9.52
C ILE A 614 34.72 -6.64 8.18
N PRO A 615 36.07 -6.57 8.17
CA PRO A 615 36.85 -6.32 6.95
C PRO A 615 36.63 -7.33 5.82
N GLU A 616 36.19 -8.53 6.15
CA GLU A 616 35.88 -9.61 5.22
C GLU A 616 34.53 -9.41 4.50
N TRP A 617 33.62 -8.62 5.06
CA TRP A 617 32.36 -8.26 4.41
C TRP A 617 32.60 -7.11 3.42
N GLN A 618 32.83 -7.48 2.17
CA GLN A 618 33.23 -6.57 1.09
C GLN A 618 32.12 -6.36 0.07
N GLN A 619 32.25 -5.30 -0.73
CA GLN A 619 31.38 -5.06 -1.87
C GLN A 619 31.58 -6.16 -2.92
N TYR A 620 30.48 -6.66 -3.48
CA TYR A 620 30.50 -7.62 -4.58
C TYR A 620 29.49 -7.19 -5.64
N GLY A 621 29.96 -6.91 -6.86
CA GLY A 621 29.09 -6.52 -7.97
C GLY A 621 28.14 -5.37 -7.59
N GLY A 622 28.68 -4.18 -7.31
CA GLY A 622 27.85 -2.97 -7.17
C GLY A 622 26.89 -2.95 -5.97
N VAL A 623 26.88 -3.97 -5.11
CA VAL A 623 26.03 -4.09 -3.91
C VAL A 623 26.85 -4.57 -2.72
N ALA A 624 26.26 -4.55 -1.52
CA ALA A 624 26.88 -5.22 -0.38
C ALA A 624 27.08 -6.70 -0.74
N GLY A 625 28.29 -7.23 -0.52
CA GLY A 625 28.54 -8.64 -0.75
C GLY A 625 27.74 -9.51 0.21
N PRO A 626 27.82 -10.85 0.05
CA PRO A 626 27.11 -11.79 0.90
C PRO A 626 27.33 -11.45 2.38
N VAL A 627 26.22 -11.25 3.09
CA VAL A 627 26.28 -10.89 4.51
C VAL A 627 26.81 -12.08 5.31
N PRO A 628 27.75 -11.88 6.24
CA PRO A 628 28.29 -12.99 7.01
C PRO A 628 27.26 -13.56 8.00
N TRP A 629 27.38 -14.86 8.27
CA TRP A 629 26.60 -15.54 9.30
C TRP A 629 26.83 -14.94 10.68
N SER A 630 25.74 -14.71 11.42
CA SER A 630 25.77 -14.19 12.79
C SER A 630 25.64 -15.29 13.86
N PRO A 631 26.32 -15.15 15.01
CA PRO A 631 27.27 -14.09 15.34
C PRO A 631 28.63 -14.28 14.62
N ILE A 632 29.38 -13.19 14.48
CA ILE A 632 30.71 -13.15 13.86
C ILE A 632 31.75 -12.49 14.76
N ARG A 633 33.00 -12.96 14.68
CA ARG A 633 34.14 -12.36 15.39
C ARG A 633 34.74 -11.21 14.59
N SER A 634 35.08 -10.13 15.28
CA SER A 634 35.92 -9.06 14.73
C SER A 634 36.96 -8.60 15.74
N LYS A 635 38.20 -8.44 15.24
CA LYS A 635 39.34 -7.88 15.98
C LYS A 635 39.43 -6.35 15.87
N GLU A 636 38.57 -5.74 15.06
CA GLU A 636 38.51 -4.30 14.89
C GLU A 636 38.11 -3.59 16.19
N PRO A 637 38.53 -2.33 16.40
CA PRO A 637 38.15 -1.56 17.57
C PRO A 637 36.63 -1.37 17.63
N VAL A 638 36.12 -1.18 18.85
CA VAL A 638 34.71 -0.82 19.07
C VAL A 638 34.51 0.63 18.62
N GLU A 639 33.53 0.83 17.75
CA GLU A 639 33.07 2.14 17.28
C GLU A 639 31.62 2.37 17.74
N GLU A 640 31.21 3.63 17.89
CA GLU A 640 29.81 3.98 18.04
C GLU A 640 29.27 4.41 16.67
N VAL A 641 28.21 3.75 16.21
CA VAL A 641 27.55 4.05 14.93
C VAL A 641 26.16 4.63 15.18
N THR A 642 25.68 5.44 14.23
CA THR A 642 24.33 6.04 14.29
C THR A 642 23.40 5.33 13.32
N LEU A 643 22.24 4.93 13.81
CA LEU A 643 21.13 4.42 13.02
C LEU A 643 20.02 5.47 12.93
N ILE A 644 19.39 5.56 11.76
CA ILE A 644 18.23 6.42 11.48
C ILE A 644 17.11 5.60 10.82
N PRO A 645 15.84 6.06 10.83
CA PRO A 645 14.76 5.33 10.18
C PRO A 645 15.05 5.03 8.71
N TYR A 646 14.74 3.80 8.28
CA TYR A 646 15.02 3.25 6.96
C TYR A 646 14.48 4.13 5.83
N GLY A 647 13.26 4.65 6.00
CA GLY A 647 12.63 5.54 5.03
C GLY A 647 13.37 6.86 4.82
N CYS A 648 14.26 7.27 5.74
CA CYS A 648 15.06 8.48 5.64
C CYS A 648 16.33 8.31 4.78
N THR A 649 16.73 7.08 4.46
CA THR A 649 18.01 6.81 3.80
C THR A 649 17.84 6.57 2.30
N LYS A 650 18.92 6.76 1.54
CA LYS A 650 19.12 6.17 0.20
C LYS A 650 20.33 5.24 0.17
N LEU A 651 21.34 5.47 1.01
CA LEU A 651 22.37 4.48 1.32
C LEU A 651 22.23 3.95 2.75
N ARG A 652 22.42 2.64 2.95
CA ARG A 652 21.99 1.95 4.18
C ARG A 652 22.58 0.56 4.33
N ILE A 653 22.75 0.15 5.58
CA ILE A 653 22.69 -1.23 6.04
C ILE A 653 21.52 -1.33 7.02
N ALA A 654 20.58 -2.25 6.80
CA ALA A 654 19.40 -2.44 7.65
C ALA A 654 19.30 -3.85 8.25
N GLN A 655 20.03 -4.81 7.69
CA GLN A 655 20.22 -6.15 8.25
C GLN A 655 21.69 -6.30 8.62
N PHE A 656 21.97 -6.33 9.91
CA PHE A 656 23.30 -6.28 10.48
C PHE A 656 23.76 -7.65 10.98
N PRO A 657 25.02 -8.03 10.75
CA PRO A 657 25.61 -9.10 11.52
C PRO A 657 25.68 -8.75 13.02
N VAL A 658 25.66 -9.76 13.89
CA VAL A 658 25.88 -9.57 15.34
C VAL A 658 27.32 -9.94 15.70
N ILE A 659 27.99 -9.11 16.50
CA ILE A 659 29.36 -9.39 16.99
C ILE A 659 29.29 -10.40 18.15
N GLU A 660 30.10 -11.46 18.08
CA GLU A 660 30.27 -12.42 19.17
C GLU A 660 30.80 -11.74 20.44
N LYS A 661 30.17 -12.05 21.58
CA LYS A 661 30.46 -11.45 22.90
C LYS A 661 31.85 -11.77 23.43
#